data_AF-A0A4U8YQV0-F1
#
_entry.id   AF-A0A4U8YQV0-F1
#
_cell.length_a   1.000
_cell.length_b   1.000
_cell.length_c   1.000
_cell.angle_alpha   90.00
_cell.angle_beta   90.00
_cell.angle_gamma   90.00
#
_symmetry.space_group_name_H-M   'P 1'
#
loop_
_entity.id
_entity.type
_entity.pdbx_description
1 polymer ?
#
loop_
_entity_poly.entity_id
_entity_poly.type
_entity_poly.pdbx_seq_one_letter_code
_entity_poly.pdbx_strand_id
1 'polypeptide(L)'
;MKYVMWIRLLLAAVTALSLSACGGSGGGGAAPGPGITLSGVVEDGPVSKATVYALNRDGSDGLYGPCVTDEQGRFTVTVGAGVDLKSLMLFARGGKDGTTGPDGLDFRGVVMMAPLEMYEGKTRSVVVSPVTTLVGLDVANGSSLSAARTAVAGRLKVSEDKLTARPSVEGGHFHAKTMMLSLVATARRTKGCKGSAFEGLTFSADGLPDTSEHPELDEAVIAIKEAVEKGEAPGEVFVRRRLLACLTEVLDANSPSSSKEDPLFKTRASRLIGDILAAAGGRPIHLESMAPERVIRWVLRTSGIETYDTFLGDTFPVLIGWVRDNTEIVSIITPVAAKYDIREPLFASELLGDDNAKRLDYYFNSDASHLYKAEKLVETVRDDTVNDYILERVAHGLAEAGLFLEAKTILDTKVFSTMVRAEGFRRLGKTLISFNERTGGIPQENILQALEKAESLYKKKIEAVGKAYFDDKDAAALNSLINQYREAGEMDKADSVVRYVKECSEAMAEVNTSSLNRLVVSMKKAGDSFVEDGNEAQAALYPGMMLSLSKKVPADDAVNPDYPNKDDDPHAVDYYRKRVFCLSWVVQLYASMYETFGDEAYRLGGMNAYEEIRALCDSYPFTKSSTWFYVATYVIPGLCTFGEMPLVDSLISEAPAAYKNRVYAFLATSKAVTSEDIDDALAVVDRIVNKDKVKETKEKINALTYFAQNKGSKRMAATLIALGPGRYADAVKALEKAQAILDDFTTDDKEAAFTVKILQGYPKLAYLYSLMNKKDTQLAFCETTEAVARDISGALWKVRGLCEASSCWISVGRLDRAAQCLVEARSAADGVVGKGADASEVAEMYLWLARSQVALGDKGRLLEVVSTFATKSVRIFDESITDEQWASGQYGEHDELLTLRGGYLIRAAKVLISLGYTDEAISILNKAIATKAAFYEDDKCVKLCVGSSTISTKSLTLANAYTLAGAVDKSVALSMSMGNRAEINRGIKLTAATMAEIDDFSEMPFWSPEKPENWVAQVDTDGDGLPDFFSPLASPEDIAASGLTLDPDSDGDGIPDTTDTRPLYAD
;
A
#
# COMPACT_ATOMS: atom_id res chain seq x y z
N MET A 1 -34.77 -14.93 30.32
CA MET A 1 -34.48 -13.49 30.03
C MET A 1 -33.68 -12.78 31.13
N LYS A 2 -34.05 -12.87 32.42
CA LYS A 2 -33.08 -12.73 33.53
C LYS A 2 -32.10 -13.91 33.46
N TYR A 3 -31.06 -13.77 32.63
CA TYR A 3 -30.05 -14.75 32.17
C TYR A 3 -29.98 -14.93 30.63
N VAL A 4 -30.21 -13.89 29.82
CA VAL A 4 -29.25 -12.88 29.27
C VAL A 4 -28.39 -12.07 30.25
N MET A 5 -28.75 -12.01 31.53
CA MET A 5 -27.74 -12.10 32.59
C MET A 5 -26.73 -13.24 32.22
N TRP A 6 -25.44 -13.05 32.27
CA TRP A 6 -24.85 -11.77 31.98
C TRP A 6 -24.07 -11.88 30.66
N ILE A 7 -24.45 -11.07 29.64
CA ILE A 7 -23.64 -10.47 28.54
C ILE A 7 -22.20 -10.01 28.98
N ARG A 8 -21.88 -10.18 30.27
CA ARG A 8 -21.78 -9.10 31.25
C ARG A 8 -21.28 -9.56 32.64
N LEU A 9 -21.04 -10.85 32.92
CA LEU A 9 -20.22 -11.24 34.09
C LEU A 9 -18.77 -11.08 33.65
N LEU A 10 -18.53 -9.80 33.33
CA LEU A 10 -18.05 -9.31 32.04
C LEU A 10 -18.32 -10.22 30.79
N LEU A 11 -17.67 -9.88 29.68
CA LEU A 11 -17.36 -10.63 28.46
C LEU A 11 -16.31 -11.75 28.72
N ALA A 12 -16.21 -12.18 29.99
CA ALA A 12 -15.12 -12.83 30.71
C ALA A 12 -13.72 -12.87 30.05
N ALA A 13 -12.99 -11.77 29.86
CA ALA A 13 -13.36 -10.42 29.44
C ALA A 13 -12.10 -9.61 29.25
N VAL A 14 -11.81 -9.22 28.00
CA VAL A 14 -10.49 -8.75 27.56
C VAL A 14 -9.46 -9.88 27.72
N THR A 15 -9.21 -10.22 28.99
CA THR A 15 -8.41 -11.24 29.67
C THR A 15 -9.08 -12.61 29.67
N ALA A 16 -8.41 -13.76 29.51
CA ALA A 16 -6.97 -14.04 29.56
C ALA A 16 -6.23 -13.93 28.20
N LEU A 17 -6.31 -12.76 27.56
CA LEU A 17 -5.24 -12.10 26.79
C LEU A 17 -3.93 -12.91 26.66
N SER A 18 -3.52 -13.16 25.43
CA SER A 18 -2.11 -13.43 25.02
C SER A 18 -1.39 -14.66 25.60
N LEU A 19 -2.09 -15.58 26.27
CA LEU A 19 -1.50 -16.79 26.88
C LEU A 19 -2.36 -18.03 26.58
N SER A 20 -1.82 -19.21 26.31
CA SER A 20 -0.45 -19.62 25.96
C SER A 20 -0.52 -21.03 25.36
N ALA A 21 0.52 -21.50 24.66
CA ALA A 21 0.48 -22.74 23.88
C ALA A 21 -0.01 -23.98 24.66
N CYS A 22 -0.93 -24.74 24.07
CA CYS A 22 -1.18 -26.13 24.46
C CYS A 22 -0.05 -27.02 23.90
N GLY A 23 1.10 -27.04 24.59
CA GLY A 23 2.22 -27.90 24.25
C GLY A 23 3.37 -27.77 25.23
N GLY A 24 3.80 -28.89 25.83
CA GLY A 24 5.03 -28.97 26.63
C GLY A 24 4.86 -28.73 28.14
N SER A 25 5.57 -29.54 28.93
CA SER A 25 5.56 -29.54 30.39
C SER A 25 6.73 -28.76 30.99
N GLY A 26 6.53 -28.08 32.13
CA GLY A 26 7.65 -27.68 33.00
C GLY A 26 7.38 -26.50 33.93
N GLY A 27 6.95 -26.76 35.16
CA GLY A 27 6.81 -25.71 36.17
C GLY A 27 6.30 -26.23 37.52
N GLY A 28 7.16 -26.29 38.53
CA GLY A 28 6.84 -26.87 39.83
C GLY A 28 5.91 -26.00 40.68
N GLY A 29 4.61 -26.28 40.63
CA GLY A 29 3.58 -25.81 41.58
C GLY A 29 2.80 -26.99 42.14
N ALA A 30 2.23 -26.85 43.35
CA ALA A 30 1.57 -27.96 44.05
C ALA A 30 0.46 -28.63 43.21
N ALA A 31 0.41 -29.97 43.25
CA ALA A 31 -0.49 -30.76 42.41
C ALA A 31 -1.98 -30.36 42.59
N PRO A 32 -2.75 -30.18 41.50
CA PRO A 32 -4.19 -30.01 41.60
C PRO A 32 -4.84 -31.26 42.22
N GLY A 33 -5.86 -31.06 43.06
CA GLY A 33 -6.72 -32.15 43.51
C GLY A 33 -7.45 -32.82 42.33
N PRO A 34 -7.97 -34.05 42.50
CA PRO A 34 -8.65 -34.76 41.42
C PRO A 34 -9.85 -33.96 40.91
N GLY A 35 -9.82 -33.58 39.63
CA GLY A 35 -10.95 -32.97 38.91
C GLY A 35 -11.71 -34.00 38.07
N ILE A 36 -12.93 -33.65 37.65
CA ILE A 36 -13.72 -34.44 36.70
C ILE A 36 -13.39 -33.93 35.30
N THR A 37 -12.85 -34.82 34.45
CA THR A 37 -12.63 -34.54 33.03
C THR A 37 -13.93 -34.72 32.25
N LEU A 38 -14.37 -33.65 31.58
CA LEU A 38 -15.39 -33.66 30.54
C LEU A 38 -14.69 -33.71 29.19
N SER A 39 -14.99 -34.68 28.34
CA SER A 39 -14.52 -34.72 26.95
C SER A 39 -15.65 -35.04 25.99
N GLY A 40 -15.53 -34.55 24.77
CA GLY A 40 -16.62 -34.62 23.81
C GLY A 40 -16.27 -34.00 22.46
N VAL A 41 -17.29 -33.75 21.66
CA VAL A 41 -17.19 -33.09 20.35
C VAL A 41 -18.20 -31.94 20.22
N VAL A 42 -17.79 -30.89 19.52
CA VAL A 42 -18.69 -29.89 18.94
C VAL A 42 -18.87 -30.26 17.48
N GLU A 43 -20.11 -30.55 17.06
CA GLU A 43 -20.34 -30.94 15.68
C GLU A 43 -21.76 -30.64 15.15
N ASP A 44 -21.79 -30.23 13.88
CA ASP A 44 -22.84 -30.54 12.91
C ASP A 44 -22.22 -31.56 11.94
N GLY A 45 -21.26 -31.12 11.11
CA GLY A 45 -19.98 -31.82 10.97
C GLY A 45 -18.94 -31.35 12.00
N PRO A 46 -17.73 -31.96 12.10
CA PRO A 46 -16.75 -31.61 13.13
C PRO A 46 -16.40 -30.11 13.13
N VAL A 47 -16.72 -29.39 14.20
CA VAL A 47 -16.51 -27.93 14.26
C VAL A 47 -15.17 -27.63 14.91
N SER A 48 -14.18 -27.28 14.08
CA SER A 48 -12.82 -26.93 14.51
C SER A 48 -12.71 -25.49 14.99
N LYS A 49 -11.73 -25.20 15.85
CA LYS A 49 -11.44 -23.85 16.39
C LYS A 49 -12.60 -23.17 17.13
N ALA A 50 -13.60 -23.93 17.59
CA ALA A 50 -14.68 -23.45 18.46
C ALA A 50 -14.17 -23.31 19.90
N THR A 51 -14.56 -22.24 20.59
CA THR A 51 -14.26 -22.07 22.02
C THR A 51 -15.32 -22.76 22.86
N VAL A 52 -14.93 -23.70 23.72
CA VAL A 52 -15.81 -24.51 24.57
C VAL A 52 -15.61 -24.20 26.04
N TYR A 53 -16.71 -23.98 26.77
CA TYR A 53 -16.74 -23.69 28.20
C TYR A 53 -18.06 -24.13 28.85
N ALA A 54 -18.09 -24.37 30.16
CA ALA A 54 -19.29 -24.70 30.91
C ALA A 54 -19.65 -23.64 31.95
N LEU A 55 -20.95 -23.47 32.21
CA LEU A 55 -21.54 -22.56 33.21
C LEU A 55 -22.66 -23.25 34.00
N ASN A 56 -22.95 -22.76 35.20
CA ASN A 56 -24.14 -23.15 35.97
C ASN A 56 -25.42 -22.61 35.30
N ARG A 57 -26.47 -23.44 35.24
CA ARG A 57 -27.78 -23.11 34.61
C ARG A 57 -28.58 -22.04 35.35
N ASP A 58 -28.37 -21.92 36.66
CA ASP A 58 -29.02 -20.89 37.49
C ASP A 58 -28.33 -19.52 37.39
N GLY A 59 -27.19 -19.45 36.70
CA GLY A 59 -26.44 -18.22 36.51
C GLY A 59 -25.49 -17.86 37.66
N SER A 60 -25.28 -18.75 38.63
CA SER A 60 -24.29 -18.60 39.70
C SER A 60 -22.84 -18.72 39.17
N ASP A 61 -21.88 -18.15 39.89
CA ASP A 61 -20.46 -18.15 39.51
C ASP A 61 -19.91 -19.58 39.32
N GLY A 62 -19.30 -19.83 38.16
CA GLY A 62 -18.77 -21.13 37.80
C GLY A 62 -18.42 -21.24 36.33
N LEU A 63 -17.34 -20.60 35.90
CA LEU A 63 -16.75 -20.77 34.56
C LEU A 63 -15.75 -21.92 34.59
N TYR A 64 -15.95 -22.91 33.71
CA TYR A 64 -15.02 -24.02 33.52
C TYR A 64 -14.57 -24.11 32.05
N GLY A 65 -13.28 -24.26 31.81
CA GLY A 65 -12.63 -23.95 30.54
C GLY A 65 -12.01 -22.54 30.59
N PRO A 66 -11.84 -21.83 29.46
CA PRO A 66 -12.16 -22.24 28.09
C PRO A 66 -11.13 -23.22 27.51
N CYS A 67 -11.52 -23.94 26.46
CA CYS A 67 -10.60 -24.67 25.57
C CYS A 67 -11.03 -24.46 24.10
N VAL A 68 -10.18 -24.87 23.15
CA VAL A 68 -10.43 -24.75 21.71
C VAL A 68 -10.55 -26.16 21.10
N THR A 69 -11.48 -26.36 20.16
CA THR A 69 -11.64 -27.66 19.48
C THR A 69 -10.55 -27.94 18.45
N ASP A 70 -10.14 -29.20 18.36
CA ASP A 70 -9.28 -29.71 17.29
C ASP A 70 -10.01 -29.82 15.94
N GLU A 71 -9.30 -30.26 14.90
CA GLU A 71 -9.85 -30.45 13.54
C GLU A 71 -10.98 -31.48 13.47
N GLN A 72 -11.05 -32.41 14.43
CA GLN A 72 -12.14 -33.38 14.56
C GLN A 72 -13.22 -32.92 15.56
N GLY A 73 -13.24 -31.62 15.88
CA GLY A 73 -14.23 -30.97 16.75
C GLY A 73 -14.12 -31.36 18.22
N ARG A 74 -13.06 -32.06 18.64
CA ARG A 74 -12.94 -32.61 20.00
C ARG A 74 -12.53 -31.54 20.99
N PHE A 75 -13.05 -31.63 22.20
CA PHE A 75 -12.68 -30.76 23.32
C PHE A 75 -12.41 -31.56 24.59
N THR A 76 -11.71 -30.94 25.55
CA THR A 76 -11.58 -31.44 26.92
C THR A 76 -11.60 -30.27 27.91
N VAL A 77 -12.52 -30.32 28.87
CA VAL A 77 -12.71 -29.32 29.94
C VAL A 77 -12.62 -30.05 31.29
N THR A 78 -11.95 -29.46 32.28
CA THR A 78 -11.90 -30.03 33.64
C THR A 78 -12.78 -29.21 34.58
N VAL A 79 -13.59 -29.88 35.40
CA VAL A 79 -14.42 -29.27 36.46
C VAL A 79 -14.01 -29.81 37.84
N GLY A 80 -14.31 -29.09 38.91
CA GLY A 80 -14.01 -29.53 40.28
C GLY A 80 -14.79 -30.78 40.68
N ALA A 81 -14.19 -31.69 41.47
CA ALA A 81 -14.85 -32.94 41.87
C ALA A 81 -16.08 -32.80 42.78
N GLY A 82 -16.35 -31.59 43.32
CA GLY A 82 -17.55 -31.29 44.10
C GLY A 82 -18.71 -30.68 43.28
N VAL A 83 -18.56 -30.52 41.96
CA VAL A 83 -19.56 -29.85 41.11
C VAL A 83 -20.64 -30.82 40.65
N ASP A 84 -21.91 -30.47 40.86
CA ASP A 84 -23.03 -31.22 40.30
C ASP A 84 -23.11 -31.00 38.79
N LEU A 85 -22.77 -32.02 38.00
CA LEU A 85 -22.84 -31.96 36.54
C LEU A 85 -24.27 -31.73 36.02
N LYS A 86 -25.31 -32.02 36.81
CA LYS A 86 -26.70 -31.76 36.41
C LYS A 86 -27.06 -30.28 36.46
N SER A 87 -26.41 -29.48 37.30
CA SER A 87 -26.61 -28.02 37.31
C SER A 87 -25.89 -27.30 36.17
N LEU A 88 -25.01 -27.98 35.42
CA LEU A 88 -24.20 -27.38 34.37
C LEU A 88 -24.85 -27.41 32.97
N MET A 89 -24.43 -26.44 32.16
CA MET A 89 -24.66 -26.37 30.72
C MET A 89 -23.35 -26.04 30.01
N LEU A 90 -23.04 -26.81 28.97
CA LEU A 90 -21.86 -26.63 28.14
C LEU A 90 -22.21 -25.73 26.95
N PHE A 91 -21.27 -24.88 26.54
CA PHE A 91 -21.41 -23.93 25.44
C PHE A 91 -20.24 -24.08 24.47
N ALA A 92 -20.51 -23.94 23.17
CA ALA A 92 -19.51 -23.83 22.12
C ALA A 92 -19.78 -22.58 21.28
N ARG A 93 -18.76 -21.76 21.02
CA ARG A 93 -18.88 -20.48 20.30
C ARG A 93 -17.85 -20.39 19.18
N GLY A 94 -18.29 -19.96 18.00
CA GLY A 94 -17.42 -19.87 16.83
C GLY A 94 -17.01 -21.24 16.27
N GLY A 95 -15.94 -21.23 15.48
CA GLY A 95 -15.42 -22.40 14.79
C GLY A 95 -15.99 -22.60 13.37
N LYS A 96 -15.36 -23.50 12.62
CA LYS A 96 -15.72 -23.87 11.23
C LYS A 96 -16.11 -25.34 11.14
N ASP A 97 -17.20 -25.64 10.45
CA ASP A 97 -17.58 -27.02 10.12
C ASP A 97 -16.60 -27.66 9.10
N GLY A 98 -16.12 -28.87 9.37
CA GLY A 98 -15.29 -29.63 8.44
C GLY A 98 -16.05 -30.42 7.34
N THR A 99 -17.37 -30.61 7.42
CA THR A 99 -18.12 -31.41 6.42
C THR A 99 -18.71 -30.58 5.29
N THR A 100 -18.91 -29.27 5.46
CA THR A 100 -19.42 -28.39 4.40
C THR A 100 -18.31 -27.86 3.48
N GLY A 101 -17.16 -28.53 3.44
CA GLY A 101 -15.96 -28.14 2.68
C GLY A 101 -14.78 -27.73 3.57
N PRO A 102 -13.58 -27.58 3.00
CA PRO A 102 -12.34 -27.30 3.76
C PRO A 102 -12.32 -25.94 4.49
N ASP A 103 -13.18 -25.01 4.10
CA ASP A 103 -13.46 -23.75 4.80
C ASP A 103 -14.94 -23.65 5.19
N GLY A 104 -15.48 -24.73 5.77
CA GLY A 104 -16.90 -24.86 6.03
C GLY A 104 -17.47 -23.90 7.08
N LEU A 105 -18.78 -24.04 7.30
CA LEU A 105 -19.69 -23.03 7.82
C LEU A 105 -19.14 -22.29 9.08
N ASP A 106 -18.98 -20.96 8.99
CA ASP A 106 -18.46 -20.15 10.11
C ASP A 106 -19.54 -19.88 11.17
N PHE A 107 -19.43 -20.56 12.31
CA PHE A 107 -20.27 -20.40 13.49
C PHE A 107 -19.90 -19.15 14.34
N ARG A 108 -19.06 -18.23 13.86
CA ARG A 108 -18.76 -16.96 14.54
C ARG A 108 -20.04 -16.20 14.91
N GLY A 109 -20.18 -15.81 16.16
CA GLY A 109 -21.40 -15.15 16.65
C GLY A 109 -22.62 -16.07 16.80
N VAL A 110 -22.53 -17.34 16.40
CA VAL A 110 -23.46 -18.41 16.81
C VAL A 110 -22.93 -19.04 18.10
N VAL A 111 -23.83 -19.48 18.96
CA VAL A 111 -23.53 -20.23 20.18
C VAL A 111 -24.37 -21.50 20.18
N MET A 112 -23.70 -22.64 20.22
CA MET A 112 -24.32 -23.95 20.48
C MET A 112 -24.22 -24.27 21.97
N MET A 113 -25.13 -25.10 22.48
CA MET A 113 -25.13 -25.51 23.88
C MET A 113 -25.62 -26.94 24.10
N ALA A 114 -25.30 -27.51 25.26
CA ALA A 114 -25.74 -28.85 25.67
C ALA A 114 -25.92 -28.91 27.20
N PRO A 115 -27.13 -29.23 27.71
CA PRO A 115 -27.34 -29.57 29.12
C PRO A 115 -26.57 -30.85 29.50
N LEU A 116 -25.63 -30.78 30.45
CA LEU A 116 -24.80 -31.95 30.80
C LEU A 116 -25.58 -33.11 31.45
N GLU A 117 -26.78 -32.84 31.97
CA GLU A 117 -27.72 -33.85 32.46
C GLU A 117 -28.20 -34.82 31.34
N MET A 118 -28.07 -34.46 30.06
CA MET A 118 -28.28 -35.39 28.93
C MET A 118 -27.26 -36.54 28.89
N TYR A 119 -26.12 -36.40 29.58
CA TYR A 119 -24.96 -37.29 29.52
C TYR A 119 -24.65 -37.93 30.89
N GLU A 120 -25.66 -38.19 31.71
CA GLU A 120 -25.49 -38.81 33.03
C GLU A 120 -24.65 -40.11 32.94
N GLY A 121 -23.53 -40.16 33.66
CA GLY A 121 -22.56 -41.26 33.63
C GLY A 121 -21.64 -41.31 32.39
N LYS A 122 -21.76 -40.40 31.42
CA LYS A 122 -21.05 -40.40 30.13
C LYS A 122 -20.20 -39.14 29.89
N THR A 123 -19.44 -38.71 30.89
CA THR A 123 -18.64 -37.47 30.83
C THR A 123 -17.58 -37.41 29.73
N ARG A 124 -17.24 -38.54 29.09
CA ARG A 124 -16.23 -38.63 28.02
C ARG A 124 -16.78 -38.66 26.60
N SER A 125 -18.10 -38.60 26.43
CA SER A 125 -18.77 -38.66 25.12
C SER A 125 -19.89 -37.62 25.02
N VAL A 126 -19.61 -36.38 25.43
CA VAL A 126 -20.55 -35.26 25.34
C VAL A 126 -20.59 -34.76 23.89
N VAL A 127 -21.79 -34.45 23.38
CA VAL A 127 -21.97 -33.83 22.06
C VAL A 127 -22.56 -32.42 22.26
N VAL A 128 -22.04 -31.44 21.51
CA VAL A 128 -22.59 -30.09 21.39
C VAL A 128 -22.94 -29.86 19.93
N SER A 129 -24.22 -29.76 19.60
CA SER A 129 -24.73 -29.69 18.23
C SER A 129 -25.93 -28.74 18.10
N PRO A 130 -26.42 -28.44 16.89
CA PRO A 130 -27.68 -27.74 16.69
C PRO A 130 -28.86 -28.40 17.43
N VAL A 131 -28.86 -29.72 17.55
CA VAL A 131 -29.94 -30.50 18.20
C VAL A 131 -29.89 -30.37 19.72
N THR A 132 -28.70 -30.51 20.33
CA THR A 132 -28.56 -30.30 21.79
C THR A 132 -28.84 -28.84 22.17
N THR A 133 -28.60 -27.91 21.24
CA THR A 133 -28.87 -26.48 21.42
C THR A 133 -30.37 -26.21 21.55
N LEU A 134 -31.22 -26.86 20.73
CA LEU A 134 -32.67 -26.77 20.88
C LEU A 134 -33.15 -27.31 22.23
N VAL A 135 -32.59 -28.43 22.71
CA VAL A 135 -32.91 -28.98 24.04
C VAL A 135 -32.45 -28.03 25.14
N GLY A 136 -31.25 -27.44 25.01
CA GLY A 136 -30.72 -26.45 25.93
C GLY A 136 -31.56 -25.19 26.03
N LEU A 137 -32.10 -24.69 24.90
CA LEU A 137 -33.01 -23.55 24.87
C LEU A 137 -34.35 -23.86 25.55
N ASP A 138 -34.96 -25.02 25.29
CA ASP A 138 -36.20 -25.44 25.96
C ASP A 138 -36.00 -25.55 27.50
N VAL A 139 -34.85 -26.10 27.94
CA VAL A 139 -34.47 -26.20 29.37
C VAL A 139 -34.17 -24.83 29.98
N ALA A 140 -33.44 -23.96 29.30
CA ALA A 140 -33.16 -22.58 29.74
C ALA A 140 -34.45 -21.73 29.84
N ASN A 141 -35.46 -22.06 29.04
CA ASN A 141 -36.81 -21.50 29.12
C ASN A 141 -37.71 -22.15 30.19
N GLY A 142 -37.16 -23.02 31.05
CA GLY A 142 -37.84 -23.56 32.24
C GLY A 142 -38.49 -24.94 32.04
N SER A 143 -38.27 -25.60 30.91
CA SER A 143 -38.73 -26.97 30.70
C SER A 143 -37.89 -27.96 31.52
N SER A 144 -38.49 -29.04 32.02
CA SER A 144 -37.70 -30.16 32.52
C SER A 144 -36.97 -30.84 31.35
N LEU A 145 -35.82 -31.48 31.61
CA LEU A 145 -35.05 -32.12 30.55
C LEU A 145 -35.86 -33.17 29.78
N SER A 146 -36.69 -33.96 30.48
CA SER A 146 -37.59 -34.93 29.83
C SER A 146 -38.57 -34.26 28.88
N ALA A 147 -39.23 -33.17 29.31
CA ALA A 147 -40.18 -32.45 28.47
C ALA A 147 -39.49 -31.81 27.25
N ALA A 148 -38.31 -31.21 27.44
CA ALA A 148 -37.50 -30.63 26.38
C ALA A 148 -37.06 -31.69 25.34
N ARG A 149 -36.61 -32.87 25.79
CA ARG A 149 -36.23 -33.97 24.89
C ARG A 149 -37.42 -34.47 24.06
N THR A 150 -38.55 -34.77 24.70
CA THR A 150 -39.76 -35.20 23.97
C THR A 150 -40.26 -34.13 22.99
N ALA A 151 -40.21 -32.85 23.38
CA ALA A 151 -40.59 -31.74 22.51
C ALA A 151 -39.67 -31.62 21.28
N VAL A 152 -38.34 -31.60 21.48
CA VAL A 152 -37.36 -31.45 20.38
C VAL A 152 -37.34 -32.68 19.46
N ALA A 153 -37.42 -33.90 20.00
CA ALA A 153 -37.59 -35.11 19.21
C ALA A 153 -38.87 -35.06 18.34
N GLY A 154 -39.98 -34.61 18.93
CA GLY A 154 -41.26 -34.43 18.24
C GLY A 154 -41.25 -33.34 17.15
N ARG A 155 -40.50 -32.24 17.38
CA ARG A 155 -40.25 -31.17 16.39
C ARG A 155 -39.41 -31.66 15.23
N LEU A 156 -38.34 -32.42 15.47
CA LEU A 156 -37.41 -32.90 14.44
C LEU A 156 -37.86 -34.20 13.74
N LYS A 157 -38.90 -34.88 14.24
CA LYS A 157 -39.31 -36.23 13.79
C LYS A 157 -38.19 -37.27 13.91
N VAL A 158 -37.47 -37.24 15.03
CA VAL A 158 -36.41 -38.20 15.37
C VAL A 158 -36.74 -38.90 16.67
N SER A 159 -36.11 -40.03 16.96
CA SER A 159 -36.22 -40.71 18.25
C SER A 159 -35.36 -40.02 19.32
N GLU A 160 -35.75 -40.07 20.60
CA GLU A 160 -35.10 -39.31 21.68
C GLU A 160 -33.63 -39.69 21.95
N ASP A 161 -33.21 -40.89 21.53
CA ASP A 161 -31.81 -41.36 21.56
C ASP A 161 -30.92 -40.61 20.56
N LYS A 162 -31.47 -40.15 19.42
CA LYS A 162 -30.71 -39.36 18.43
C LYS A 162 -30.34 -37.96 18.94
N LEU A 163 -31.01 -37.45 19.99
CA LEU A 163 -30.72 -36.13 20.54
C LEU A 163 -29.32 -36.00 21.20
N THR A 164 -28.69 -37.13 21.54
CA THR A 164 -27.31 -37.21 22.03
C THR A 164 -26.37 -37.92 21.06
N ALA A 165 -26.85 -38.28 19.87
CA ALA A 165 -26.05 -38.93 18.84
C ALA A 165 -25.22 -37.90 18.06
N ARG A 166 -24.19 -38.40 17.38
CA ARG A 166 -23.26 -37.63 16.56
C ARG A 166 -23.80 -37.47 15.14
N PRO A 167 -24.26 -36.29 14.68
CA PRO A 167 -24.87 -36.14 13.36
C PRO A 167 -23.98 -36.63 12.22
N SER A 168 -22.69 -36.28 12.25
CA SER A 168 -21.69 -36.71 11.27
C SER A 168 -21.51 -38.23 11.15
N VAL A 169 -21.68 -38.99 12.26
CA VAL A 169 -21.50 -40.45 12.32
C VAL A 169 -22.79 -41.20 11.98
N GLU A 170 -23.95 -40.63 12.33
CA GLU A 170 -25.27 -41.18 12.03
C GLU A 170 -25.66 -41.00 10.55
N GLY A 171 -25.26 -39.86 9.96
CA GLY A 171 -25.46 -39.58 8.54
C GLY A 171 -26.93 -39.43 8.10
N GLY A 172 -27.14 -39.58 6.79
CA GLY A 172 -28.46 -39.62 6.15
C GLY A 172 -29.40 -38.47 6.54
N HIS A 173 -30.68 -38.78 6.68
CA HIS A 173 -31.72 -37.80 7.04
C HIS A 173 -31.49 -37.09 8.39
N PHE A 174 -30.72 -37.68 9.33
CA PHE A 174 -30.46 -37.02 10.61
C PHE A 174 -29.45 -35.87 10.44
N HIS A 175 -28.29 -36.16 9.85
CA HIS A 175 -27.26 -35.15 9.53
C HIS A 175 -27.83 -34.04 8.64
N ALA A 176 -28.68 -34.38 7.66
CA ALA A 176 -29.36 -33.40 6.82
C ALA A 176 -30.23 -32.41 7.61
N LYS A 177 -30.99 -32.90 8.60
CA LYS A 177 -31.82 -32.06 9.48
C LYS A 177 -30.97 -31.13 10.34
N THR A 178 -29.77 -31.56 10.77
CA THR A 178 -28.86 -30.71 11.55
C THR A 178 -28.18 -29.65 10.67
N MET A 179 -27.75 -29.99 9.46
CA MET A 179 -27.22 -29.03 8.49
C MET A 179 -28.25 -27.96 8.08
N MET A 180 -29.54 -28.33 7.95
CA MET A 180 -30.63 -27.36 7.73
C MET A 180 -30.82 -26.42 8.94
N LEU A 181 -30.69 -26.90 10.18
CA LEU A 181 -30.73 -26.04 11.36
C LEU A 181 -29.59 -25.01 11.35
N SER A 182 -28.38 -25.43 11.00
CA SER A 182 -27.21 -24.53 10.89
C SER A 182 -27.34 -23.52 9.75
N LEU A 183 -27.93 -23.90 8.61
CA LEU A 183 -28.28 -22.99 7.52
C LEU A 183 -29.25 -21.89 7.96
N VAL A 184 -30.34 -22.25 8.63
CA VAL A 184 -31.34 -21.28 9.09
C VAL A 184 -30.78 -20.39 10.21
N ALA A 185 -30.01 -20.95 11.15
CA ALA A 185 -29.36 -20.20 12.21
C ALA A 185 -28.34 -19.18 11.67
N THR A 186 -27.47 -19.59 10.74
CA THR A 186 -26.50 -18.67 10.12
C THR A 186 -27.18 -17.60 9.26
N ALA A 187 -28.28 -17.90 8.57
CA ALA A 187 -29.07 -16.89 7.86
C ALA A 187 -29.72 -15.87 8.81
N ARG A 188 -30.32 -16.32 9.92
CA ARG A 188 -30.91 -15.45 10.96
C ARG A 188 -29.88 -14.56 11.65
N ARG A 189 -28.66 -15.07 11.88
CA ARG A 189 -27.52 -14.26 12.33
C ARG A 189 -27.25 -13.09 11.38
N THR A 190 -27.17 -13.36 10.06
CA THR A 190 -26.81 -12.34 9.06
C THR A 190 -27.85 -11.22 8.95
N LYS A 191 -29.14 -11.50 9.20
CA LYS A 191 -30.20 -10.46 9.30
C LYS A 191 -30.26 -9.74 10.66
N GLY A 192 -29.32 -9.98 11.58
CA GLY A 192 -29.18 -9.21 12.83
C GLY A 192 -30.10 -9.65 13.98
N CYS A 193 -30.44 -10.94 14.07
CA CYS A 193 -31.26 -11.49 15.15
C CYS A 193 -30.72 -11.14 16.56
N LYS A 194 -31.62 -10.75 17.48
CA LYS A 194 -31.31 -10.45 18.89
C LYS A 194 -31.64 -11.66 19.79
N GLY A 195 -30.73 -12.62 19.91
CA GLY A 195 -30.91 -13.81 20.74
C GLY A 195 -29.98 -14.94 20.34
N SER A 196 -30.30 -16.17 20.73
CA SER A 196 -29.69 -17.35 20.08
C SER A 196 -30.28 -17.50 18.68
N ALA A 197 -29.43 -17.79 17.68
CA ALA A 197 -29.87 -17.97 16.29
C ALA A 197 -30.85 -19.16 16.11
N PHE A 198 -30.89 -20.10 17.06
CA PHE A 198 -31.81 -21.23 17.10
C PHE A 198 -33.10 -20.97 17.90
N GLU A 199 -33.26 -19.78 18.49
CA GLU A 199 -34.40 -19.44 19.35
C GLU A 199 -35.66 -19.13 18.52
N GLY A 200 -36.81 -19.68 18.93
CA GLY A 200 -38.08 -19.46 18.25
C GLY A 200 -38.19 -20.05 16.84
N LEU A 201 -37.39 -21.06 16.49
CA LEU A 201 -37.54 -21.78 15.22
C LEU A 201 -38.84 -22.60 15.19
N THR A 202 -39.62 -22.42 14.12
CA THR A 202 -40.77 -23.26 13.76
C THR A 202 -40.33 -24.44 12.88
N PHE A 203 -41.18 -25.47 12.81
CA PHE A 203 -40.88 -26.72 12.10
C PHE A 203 -42.08 -27.19 11.28
N SER A 204 -41.81 -27.74 10.09
CA SER A 204 -42.80 -28.36 9.22
C SER A 204 -43.32 -29.69 9.78
N ALA A 205 -44.37 -30.25 9.17
CA ALA A 205 -44.92 -31.56 9.53
C ALA A 205 -43.87 -32.69 9.47
N ASP A 206 -42.92 -32.61 8.54
CA ASP A 206 -41.83 -33.57 8.35
C ASP A 206 -40.62 -33.33 9.29
N GLY A 207 -40.74 -32.33 10.17
CA GLY A 207 -39.70 -31.94 11.13
C GLY A 207 -38.48 -31.31 10.49
N LEU A 208 -38.70 -30.39 9.56
CA LEU A 208 -37.67 -29.56 8.94
C LEU A 208 -37.84 -28.13 9.45
N PRO A 209 -36.78 -27.35 9.65
CA PRO A 209 -36.92 -25.97 10.07
C PRO A 209 -37.66 -25.15 9.00
N ASP A 210 -38.52 -24.25 9.47
CA ASP A 210 -39.32 -23.35 8.64
C ASP A 210 -38.43 -22.26 8.00
N THR A 211 -38.53 -22.13 6.67
CA THR A 211 -37.78 -21.15 5.85
C THR A 211 -38.64 -19.97 5.42
N SER A 212 -39.88 -19.82 5.88
CA SER A 212 -40.77 -18.72 5.42
C SER A 212 -40.27 -17.29 5.72
N GLU A 213 -39.48 -17.10 6.78
CA GLU A 213 -38.77 -15.83 7.08
C GLU A 213 -37.50 -15.61 6.20
N HIS A 214 -37.10 -16.66 5.47
CA HIS A 214 -35.86 -16.77 4.71
C HIS A 214 -36.07 -17.57 3.41
N PRO A 215 -36.93 -17.12 2.48
CA PRO A 215 -37.21 -17.83 1.22
C PRO A 215 -35.95 -18.02 0.36
N GLU A 216 -34.89 -17.24 0.59
CA GLU A 216 -33.56 -17.46 0.02
C GLU A 216 -32.90 -18.82 0.40
N LEU A 217 -33.49 -19.57 1.32
CA LEU A 217 -33.04 -20.90 1.75
C LEU A 217 -33.81 -22.05 1.09
N ASP A 218 -34.93 -21.79 0.41
CA ASP A 218 -35.82 -22.86 -0.08
C ASP A 218 -35.10 -23.80 -1.07
N GLU A 219 -34.31 -23.24 -1.99
CA GLU A 219 -33.49 -24.03 -2.93
C GLU A 219 -32.41 -24.85 -2.23
N ALA A 220 -31.81 -24.34 -1.15
CA ALA A 220 -30.83 -25.08 -0.36
C ALA A 220 -31.50 -26.21 0.45
N VAL A 221 -32.69 -25.98 1.01
CA VAL A 221 -33.47 -27.01 1.69
C VAL A 221 -33.93 -28.10 0.71
N ILE A 222 -34.35 -27.73 -0.51
CA ILE A 222 -34.68 -28.69 -1.57
C ILE A 222 -33.45 -29.50 -1.98
N ALA A 223 -32.32 -28.84 -2.25
CA ALA A 223 -31.09 -29.53 -2.68
C ALA A 223 -30.54 -30.48 -1.59
N ILE A 224 -30.64 -30.14 -0.30
CA ILE A 224 -30.28 -31.08 0.78
C ILE A 224 -31.24 -32.27 0.82
N LYS A 225 -32.56 -32.08 0.62
CA LYS A 225 -33.49 -33.22 0.52
C LYS A 225 -33.10 -34.15 -0.61
N GLU A 226 -32.88 -33.60 -1.81
CA GLU A 226 -32.52 -34.39 -2.98
C GLU A 226 -31.19 -35.14 -2.81
N ALA A 227 -30.17 -34.49 -2.27
CA ALA A 227 -28.88 -35.13 -1.98
C ALA A 227 -29.08 -36.34 -1.05
N VAL A 228 -29.90 -36.19 -0.01
CA VAL A 228 -30.16 -37.26 0.96
C VAL A 228 -31.00 -38.38 0.36
N GLU A 229 -31.98 -38.06 -0.48
CA GLU A 229 -32.78 -39.04 -1.24
C GLU A 229 -31.90 -39.84 -2.23
N LYS A 230 -30.80 -39.26 -2.72
CA LYS A 230 -29.78 -39.91 -3.57
C LYS A 230 -28.68 -40.61 -2.76
N GLY A 231 -28.60 -40.40 -1.45
CA GLY A 231 -27.53 -40.93 -0.58
C GLY A 231 -26.20 -40.16 -0.67
N GLU A 232 -26.22 -38.95 -1.20
CA GLU A 232 -25.08 -38.06 -1.37
C GLU A 232 -24.77 -37.26 -0.10
N ALA A 233 -23.51 -36.82 0.06
CA ALA A 233 -23.11 -35.95 1.16
C ALA A 233 -23.63 -34.52 0.93
N PRO A 234 -24.37 -33.87 1.86
CA PRO A 234 -25.06 -32.60 1.56
C PRO A 234 -24.15 -31.36 1.38
N GLY A 235 -22.83 -31.51 1.39
CA GLY A 235 -21.86 -30.40 1.34
C GLY A 235 -21.88 -29.58 0.05
N GLU A 236 -22.18 -30.19 -1.11
CA GLU A 236 -22.23 -29.49 -2.40
C GLU A 236 -23.26 -28.34 -2.42
N VAL A 237 -24.32 -28.46 -1.61
CA VAL A 237 -25.37 -27.45 -1.51
C VAL A 237 -24.83 -26.11 -1.00
N PHE A 238 -23.85 -26.13 -0.11
CA PHE A 238 -23.23 -24.90 0.41
C PHE A 238 -22.38 -24.22 -0.67
N VAL A 239 -21.69 -25.00 -1.50
CA VAL A 239 -20.93 -24.48 -2.66
C VAL A 239 -21.88 -23.88 -3.68
N ARG A 240 -22.96 -24.58 -4.04
CA ARG A 240 -24.01 -24.06 -4.94
C ARG A 240 -24.63 -22.77 -4.42
N ARG A 241 -24.99 -22.73 -3.13
CA ARG A 241 -25.55 -21.54 -2.47
C ARG A 241 -24.57 -20.37 -2.49
N ARG A 242 -23.28 -20.60 -2.20
CA ARG A 242 -22.27 -19.52 -2.21
C ARG A 242 -22.00 -19.01 -3.63
N LEU A 243 -21.92 -19.89 -4.63
CA LEU A 243 -21.80 -19.51 -6.05
C LEU A 243 -23.04 -18.73 -6.53
N LEU A 244 -24.25 -19.14 -6.14
CA LEU A 244 -25.50 -18.41 -6.45
C LEU A 244 -25.55 -17.05 -5.78
N ALA A 245 -25.11 -16.95 -4.52
CA ALA A 245 -24.98 -15.68 -3.81
C ALA A 245 -23.99 -14.76 -4.53
N CYS A 246 -22.79 -15.25 -4.89
CA CYS A 246 -21.80 -14.48 -5.65
C CYS A 246 -22.33 -14.05 -7.03
N LEU A 247 -23.05 -14.92 -7.74
CA LEU A 247 -23.69 -14.60 -9.02
C LEU A 247 -24.70 -13.47 -8.89
N THR A 248 -25.54 -13.53 -7.85
CA THR A 248 -26.53 -12.48 -7.55
C THR A 248 -25.84 -11.19 -7.11
N GLU A 249 -24.84 -11.26 -6.24
CA GLU A 249 -24.03 -10.12 -5.76
C GLU A 249 -23.34 -9.39 -6.94
N VAL A 250 -22.74 -10.14 -7.87
CA VAL A 250 -22.05 -9.58 -9.06
C VAL A 250 -23.03 -8.99 -10.06
N LEU A 251 -24.19 -9.61 -10.31
CA LEU A 251 -25.20 -9.06 -11.23
C LEU A 251 -25.94 -7.87 -10.63
N ASP A 252 -26.31 -7.91 -9.34
CA ASP A 252 -26.94 -6.78 -8.63
C ASP A 252 -26.00 -5.56 -8.57
N ALA A 253 -24.68 -5.76 -8.45
CA ALA A 253 -23.70 -4.68 -8.45
C ALA A 253 -23.61 -3.94 -9.80
N ASN A 254 -23.81 -4.65 -10.92
CA ASN A 254 -23.77 -4.06 -12.27
C ASN A 254 -25.16 -3.61 -12.77
N SER A 255 -26.24 -4.22 -12.29
CA SER A 255 -27.61 -3.91 -12.69
C SER A 255 -28.59 -4.23 -11.53
N PRO A 256 -28.80 -3.30 -10.58
CA PRO A 256 -29.72 -3.51 -9.47
C PRO A 256 -31.16 -3.69 -9.98
N SER A 257 -31.71 -4.90 -9.90
CA SER A 257 -33.03 -5.19 -10.48
C SER A 257 -33.84 -6.21 -9.67
N SER A 258 -35.14 -6.30 -9.98
CA SER A 258 -36.03 -7.36 -9.46
C SER A 258 -35.93 -8.68 -10.23
N SER A 259 -35.11 -8.77 -11.28
CA SER A 259 -35.06 -9.92 -12.19
C SER A 259 -34.42 -11.17 -11.60
N LYS A 260 -33.86 -11.11 -10.39
CA LYS A 260 -33.47 -12.31 -9.62
C LYS A 260 -34.64 -13.20 -9.19
N GLU A 261 -35.85 -12.65 -9.17
CA GLU A 261 -37.09 -13.40 -8.95
C GLU A 261 -37.63 -14.05 -10.24
N ASP A 262 -36.99 -13.84 -11.40
CA ASP A 262 -37.39 -14.44 -12.68
C ASP A 262 -37.15 -15.98 -12.66
N PRO A 263 -38.15 -16.82 -12.97
CA PRO A 263 -37.95 -18.28 -13.09
C PRO A 263 -36.84 -18.69 -14.08
N LEU A 264 -36.60 -17.87 -15.12
CA LEU A 264 -35.54 -18.07 -16.09
C LEU A 264 -34.15 -17.79 -15.50
N PHE A 265 -34.04 -16.85 -14.55
CA PHE A 265 -32.80 -16.60 -13.81
C PHE A 265 -32.37 -17.85 -13.04
N LYS A 266 -33.27 -18.41 -12.23
CA LYS A 266 -33.04 -19.62 -11.42
C LYS A 266 -32.59 -20.81 -12.27
N THR A 267 -33.24 -21.01 -13.40
CA THR A 267 -32.92 -22.08 -14.36
C THR A 267 -31.51 -21.92 -14.94
N ARG A 268 -31.14 -20.70 -15.34
CA ARG A 268 -29.84 -20.40 -15.97
C ARG A 268 -28.69 -20.34 -14.97
N ALA A 269 -28.91 -19.78 -13.78
CA ALA A 269 -27.98 -19.82 -12.65
C ALA A 269 -27.65 -21.26 -12.26
N SER A 270 -28.66 -22.13 -12.14
CA SER A 270 -28.47 -23.56 -11.84
C SER A 270 -27.61 -24.26 -12.90
N ARG A 271 -27.82 -23.95 -14.19
CA ARG A 271 -26.98 -24.47 -15.29
C ARG A 271 -25.53 -23.97 -15.17
N LEU A 272 -25.33 -22.66 -15.06
CA LEU A 272 -23.99 -22.06 -14.98
C LEU A 272 -23.17 -22.63 -13.81
N ILE A 273 -23.79 -22.72 -12.63
CA ILE A 273 -23.18 -23.29 -11.43
C ILE A 273 -22.87 -24.79 -11.64
N GLY A 274 -23.76 -25.53 -12.32
CA GLY A 274 -23.51 -26.93 -12.69
C GLY A 274 -22.33 -27.10 -13.65
N ASP A 275 -22.18 -26.22 -14.64
CA ASP A 275 -21.06 -26.25 -15.58
C ASP A 275 -19.73 -25.83 -14.90
N ILE A 276 -19.74 -24.86 -13.97
CA ILE A 276 -18.57 -24.52 -13.13
C ILE A 276 -18.14 -25.69 -12.24
N LEU A 277 -19.09 -26.39 -11.61
CA LEU A 277 -18.81 -27.55 -10.76
C LEU A 277 -18.30 -28.76 -11.55
N ALA A 278 -18.76 -28.93 -12.80
CA ALA A 278 -18.20 -29.93 -13.71
C ALA A 278 -16.74 -29.61 -14.05
N ALA A 279 -16.45 -28.35 -14.42
CA ALA A 279 -15.10 -27.88 -14.74
C ALA A 279 -14.13 -27.93 -13.55
N ALA A 280 -14.64 -27.78 -12.32
CA ALA A 280 -13.87 -27.96 -11.09
C ALA A 280 -13.35 -29.41 -10.91
N GLY A 281 -13.90 -30.39 -11.63
CA GLY A 281 -13.39 -31.78 -11.65
C GLY A 281 -13.41 -32.47 -10.29
N GLY A 282 -14.33 -32.10 -9.39
CA GLY A 282 -14.41 -32.61 -8.03
C GLY A 282 -13.43 -31.97 -7.03
N ARG A 283 -12.63 -30.97 -7.43
CA ARG A 283 -11.82 -30.18 -6.49
C ARG A 283 -12.72 -29.33 -5.58
N PRO A 284 -12.38 -29.18 -4.29
CA PRO A 284 -13.19 -28.40 -3.37
C PRO A 284 -13.13 -26.91 -3.69
N ILE A 285 -14.28 -26.24 -3.68
CA ILE A 285 -14.38 -24.78 -3.76
C ILE A 285 -14.52 -24.23 -2.34
N HIS A 286 -13.56 -23.43 -1.90
CA HIS A 286 -13.48 -22.94 -0.52
C HIS A 286 -14.48 -21.81 -0.27
N LEU A 287 -15.50 -22.06 0.56
CA LEU A 287 -16.70 -21.21 0.69
C LEU A 287 -16.43 -19.78 1.18
N GLU A 288 -15.58 -19.63 2.21
CA GLU A 288 -15.28 -18.33 2.82
C GLU A 288 -14.12 -17.59 2.14
N SER A 289 -13.41 -18.26 1.23
CA SER A 289 -12.38 -17.68 0.37
C SER A 289 -12.97 -16.79 -0.73
N MET A 290 -12.12 -16.17 -1.54
CA MET A 290 -12.54 -15.44 -2.75
C MET A 290 -12.78 -16.35 -3.97
N ALA A 291 -12.46 -17.64 -3.92
CA ALA A 291 -12.62 -18.57 -5.06
C ALA A 291 -14.05 -18.57 -5.68
N PRO A 292 -15.16 -18.63 -4.90
CA PRO A 292 -16.51 -18.63 -5.47
C PRO A 292 -16.84 -17.34 -6.22
N GLU A 293 -16.31 -16.21 -5.75
CA GLU A 293 -16.55 -14.89 -6.32
C GLU A 293 -15.68 -14.65 -7.56
N ARG A 294 -14.39 -14.99 -7.49
CA ARG A 294 -13.44 -14.93 -8.60
C ARG A 294 -13.91 -15.77 -9.80
N VAL A 295 -14.32 -17.02 -9.58
CA VAL A 295 -14.74 -17.90 -10.69
C VAL A 295 -16.01 -17.39 -11.37
N ILE A 296 -16.99 -16.91 -10.62
CA ILE A 296 -18.20 -16.30 -11.16
C ILE A 296 -17.88 -15.06 -11.99
N ARG A 297 -17.08 -14.13 -11.45
CA ARG A 297 -16.66 -12.90 -12.15
C ARG A 297 -15.89 -13.21 -13.42
N TRP A 298 -14.96 -14.16 -13.35
CA TRP A 298 -14.18 -14.61 -14.50
C TRP A 298 -15.07 -15.17 -15.60
N VAL A 299 -15.95 -16.13 -15.27
CA VAL A 299 -16.83 -16.77 -16.25
C VAL A 299 -17.79 -15.76 -16.89
N LEU A 300 -18.46 -14.91 -16.10
CA LEU A 300 -19.39 -13.91 -16.62
C LEU A 300 -18.68 -12.94 -17.57
N ARG A 301 -17.54 -12.38 -17.16
CA ARG A 301 -16.79 -11.39 -17.95
C ARG A 301 -16.18 -11.99 -19.22
N THR A 302 -15.64 -13.20 -19.16
CA THR A 302 -15.13 -13.92 -20.34
C THR A 302 -16.26 -14.30 -21.30
N SER A 303 -17.46 -14.55 -20.79
CA SER A 303 -18.68 -14.79 -21.58
C SER A 303 -19.34 -13.50 -22.10
N GLY A 304 -18.85 -12.31 -21.76
CA GLY A 304 -19.47 -11.03 -22.12
C GLY A 304 -20.83 -10.77 -21.47
N ILE A 305 -21.09 -11.37 -20.31
CA ILE A 305 -22.34 -11.24 -19.55
C ILE A 305 -22.11 -10.24 -18.42
N GLU A 306 -22.70 -9.06 -18.52
CA GLU A 306 -22.46 -7.93 -17.59
C GLU A 306 -23.74 -7.52 -16.83
N THR A 307 -24.93 -7.85 -17.34
CA THR A 307 -26.23 -7.47 -16.75
C THR A 307 -27.24 -8.63 -16.73
N TYR A 308 -28.30 -8.51 -15.93
CA TYR A 308 -29.43 -9.44 -15.95
C TYR A 308 -30.02 -9.61 -17.37
N ASP A 309 -30.12 -8.55 -18.17
CA ASP A 309 -30.63 -8.64 -19.54
C ASP A 309 -29.76 -9.54 -20.43
N THR A 310 -28.43 -9.42 -20.33
CA THR A 310 -27.50 -10.32 -21.05
C THR A 310 -27.54 -11.75 -20.50
N PHE A 311 -27.77 -11.92 -19.19
CA PHE A 311 -27.90 -13.23 -18.55
C PHE A 311 -29.22 -13.93 -18.90
N LEU A 312 -30.30 -13.17 -19.15
CA LEU A 312 -31.66 -13.66 -19.46
C LEU A 312 -31.97 -13.68 -20.97
N GLY A 313 -31.20 -13.00 -21.82
CA GLY A 313 -31.35 -13.01 -23.27
C GLY A 313 -31.00 -14.36 -23.93
N ASP A 314 -31.56 -14.64 -25.10
CA ASP A 314 -31.49 -15.97 -25.75
C ASP A 314 -30.08 -16.44 -26.15
N THR A 315 -29.08 -15.56 -26.12
CA THR A 315 -27.68 -15.86 -26.43
C THR A 315 -26.94 -16.62 -25.31
N PHE A 316 -27.43 -16.57 -24.06
CA PHE A 316 -26.78 -17.19 -22.89
C PHE A 316 -26.28 -18.63 -23.10
N PRO A 317 -27.04 -19.59 -23.69
CA PRO A 317 -26.59 -20.96 -23.89
C PRO A 317 -25.33 -21.10 -24.75
N VAL A 318 -25.08 -20.12 -25.64
CA VAL A 318 -23.88 -20.02 -26.48
C VAL A 318 -22.74 -19.36 -25.71
N LEU A 319 -23.03 -18.26 -25.02
CA LEU A 319 -22.04 -17.47 -24.27
C LEU A 319 -21.34 -18.29 -23.16
N ILE A 320 -22.06 -19.20 -22.49
CA ILE A 320 -21.47 -20.06 -21.44
C ILE A 320 -21.06 -21.46 -21.93
N GLY A 321 -21.18 -21.75 -23.23
CA GLY A 321 -21.00 -23.11 -23.76
C GLY A 321 -19.59 -23.70 -23.58
N TRP A 322 -18.60 -22.84 -23.32
CA TRP A 322 -17.19 -23.20 -23.10
C TRP A 322 -16.86 -23.55 -21.63
N VAL A 323 -17.73 -23.18 -20.68
CA VAL A 323 -17.42 -23.19 -19.23
C VAL A 323 -17.15 -24.60 -18.71
N ARG A 324 -18.00 -25.55 -19.09
CA ARG A 324 -18.06 -26.92 -18.55
C ARG A 324 -16.74 -27.70 -18.67
N ASP A 325 -16.03 -27.47 -19.77
CA ASP A 325 -14.83 -28.23 -20.15
C ASP A 325 -13.54 -27.38 -19.97
N ASN A 326 -13.64 -26.21 -19.32
CA ASN A 326 -12.52 -25.26 -19.21
C ASN A 326 -11.60 -25.57 -18.01
N THR A 327 -10.33 -25.85 -18.30
CA THR A 327 -9.32 -26.21 -17.30
C THR A 327 -8.78 -25.04 -16.48
N GLU A 328 -8.96 -23.78 -16.88
CA GLU A 328 -8.50 -22.60 -16.11
C GLU A 328 -9.34 -22.37 -14.86
N ILE A 329 -10.60 -22.84 -14.85
CA ILE A 329 -11.48 -22.78 -13.66
C ILE A 329 -10.81 -23.41 -12.44
N VAL A 330 -10.09 -24.51 -12.64
CA VAL A 330 -9.28 -25.18 -11.60
C VAL A 330 -8.24 -24.23 -11.01
N SER A 331 -7.56 -23.42 -11.82
CA SER A 331 -6.56 -22.45 -11.35
C SER A 331 -7.18 -21.26 -10.59
N ILE A 332 -8.46 -20.98 -10.80
CA ILE A 332 -9.17 -19.86 -10.15
C ILE A 332 -9.76 -20.29 -8.80
N ILE A 333 -10.20 -21.56 -8.68
CA ILE A 333 -10.80 -22.10 -7.45
C ILE A 333 -9.79 -22.68 -6.46
N THR A 334 -8.57 -23.00 -6.91
CA THR A 334 -7.51 -23.49 -6.02
C THR A 334 -7.14 -22.35 -5.04
N PRO A 335 -7.10 -22.60 -3.72
CA PRO A 335 -6.69 -21.61 -2.73
C PRO A 335 -5.30 -21.06 -2.97
N VAL A 336 -4.97 -19.98 -2.27
CA VAL A 336 -3.57 -19.55 -2.15
C VAL A 336 -2.88 -20.52 -1.18
N ALA A 337 -2.48 -21.69 -1.70
CA ALA A 337 -1.76 -22.72 -0.99
C ALA A 337 -0.35 -22.86 -1.59
N ALA A 338 0.64 -22.89 -0.71
CA ALA A 338 2.00 -23.23 -1.09
C ALA A 338 2.08 -24.72 -1.46
N LYS A 339 2.99 -25.05 -2.38
CA LYS A 339 3.39 -26.43 -2.73
C LYS A 339 4.17 -27.07 -1.58
N TYR A 340 4.93 -26.25 -0.86
CA TYR A 340 5.78 -26.64 0.28
C TYR A 340 5.36 -25.87 1.54
N ASP A 341 5.27 -26.56 2.68
CA ASP A 341 5.30 -25.95 4.02
C ASP A 341 6.73 -26.15 4.53
N ILE A 342 7.44 -25.06 4.83
CA ILE A 342 8.87 -25.09 5.20
C ILE A 342 9.17 -25.93 6.45
N ARG A 343 8.14 -26.23 7.26
CA ARG A 343 8.27 -27.07 8.47
C ARG A 343 8.28 -28.56 8.18
N GLU A 344 7.81 -28.97 7.00
CA GLU A 344 7.79 -30.37 6.60
C GLU A 344 9.11 -30.71 5.86
N PRO A 345 9.81 -31.80 6.23
CA PRO A 345 11.11 -32.11 5.67
C PRO A 345 11.03 -32.58 4.21
N LEU A 346 11.88 -32.01 3.37
CA LEU A 346 12.11 -32.39 1.98
C LEU A 346 12.53 -33.86 1.85
N PHE A 347 12.07 -34.52 0.78
CA PHE A 347 12.61 -35.84 0.43
C PHE A 347 14.06 -35.72 -0.05
N ALA A 348 14.84 -36.80 0.10
CA ALA A 348 16.26 -36.82 -0.30
C ALA A 348 16.54 -36.49 -1.79
N SER A 349 15.53 -36.59 -2.66
CA SER A 349 15.59 -36.15 -4.07
C SER A 349 15.33 -34.65 -4.27
N GLU A 350 14.62 -34.04 -3.33
CA GLU A 350 14.16 -32.64 -3.35
C GLU A 350 15.13 -31.68 -2.67
N LEU A 351 16.04 -32.19 -1.82
CA LEU A 351 17.16 -31.43 -1.23
C LEU A 351 17.76 -30.46 -2.24
N LEU A 352 17.91 -29.20 -1.81
CA LEU A 352 18.24 -28.09 -2.71
C LEU A 352 19.71 -28.16 -3.14
N GLY A 353 20.62 -28.18 -2.16
CA GLY A 353 22.04 -27.96 -2.39
C GLY A 353 22.32 -26.68 -3.17
N ASP A 354 23.47 -26.63 -3.85
CA ASP A 354 23.92 -25.46 -4.62
C ASP A 354 23.17 -25.28 -5.97
N ASP A 355 21.99 -25.90 -6.14
CA ASP A 355 21.19 -25.82 -7.37
C ASP A 355 20.23 -24.62 -7.31
N ASN A 356 20.65 -23.52 -7.95
CA ASN A 356 19.90 -22.27 -8.03
C ASN A 356 18.45 -22.44 -8.53
N ALA A 357 18.21 -23.38 -9.46
CA ALA A 357 16.87 -23.59 -10.01
C ALA A 357 15.95 -24.33 -9.01
N LYS A 358 16.51 -25.27 -8.23
CA LYS A 358 15.79 -25.91 -7.12
C LYS A 358 15.46 -24.92 -6.01
N ARG A 359 16.42 -24.11 -5.58
CA ARG A 359 16.22 -23.10 -4.52
C ARG A 359 15.11 -22.12 -4.90
N LEU A 360 15.13 -21.64 -6.14
CA LEU A 360 14.12 -20.72 -6.67
C LEU A 360 12.72 -21.38 -6.77
N ASP A 361 12.61 -22.61 -7.28
CA ASP A 361 11.32 -23.35 -7.31
C ASP A 361 10.80 -23.64 -5.89
N TYR A 362 11.68 -24.00 -4.96
CA TYR A 362 11.29 -24.24 -3.57
C TYR A 362 10.78 -22.95 -2.91
N TYR A 363 11.57 -21.87 -2.92
CA TYR A 363 11.22 -20.61 -2.29
C TYR A 363 9.88 -20.07 -2.81
N PHE A 364 9.74 -19.82 -4.12
CA PHE A 364 8.53 -19.18 -4.67
C PHE A 364 7.27 -20.05 -4.60
N ASN A 365 7.42 -21.37 -4.42
CA ASN A 365 6.29 -22.27 -4.17
C ASN A 365 6.14 -22.67 -2.69
N SER A 366 6.92 -22.12 -1.77
CA SER A 366 6.83 -22.36 -0.32
C SER A 366 5.97 -21.33 0.40
N ASP A 367 5.60 -21.61 1.66
CA ASP A 367 4.94 -20.64 2.51
C ASP A 367 5.89 -19.55 3.08
N ALA A 368 7.20 -19.68 2.89
CA ALA A 368 8.19 -18.64 3.16
C ALA A 368 8.14 -17.47 2.16
N SER A 369 7.75 -17.69 0.90
CA SER A 369 7.77 -16.66 -0.14
C SER A 369 7.03 -15.38 0.26
N HIS A 370 7.68 -14.22 0.14
CA HIS A 370 7.05 -12.92 0.36
C HIS A 370 5.88 -12.68 -0.61
N LEU A 371 5.94 -13.22 -1.84
CA LEU A 371 4.88 -13.16 -2.85
C LEU A 371 3.69 -14.05 -2.49
N TYR A 372 3.94 -15.27 -2.01
CA TYR A 372 2.88 -16.14 -1.48
C TYR A 372 2.18 -15.50 -0.27
N LYS A 373 2.97 -15.03 0.71
CA LYS A 373 2.47 -14.33 1.90
C LYS A 373 1.64 -13.09 1.49
N ALA A 374 2.04 -12.36 0.45
CA ALA A 374 1.29 -11.22 -0.10
C ALA A 374 -0.01 -11.63 -0.80
N GLU A 375 0.00 -12.67 -1.64
CA GLU A 375 -1.22 -13.17 -2.30
C GLU A 375 -2.26 -13.65 -1.26
N LYS A 376 -1.79 -14.31 -0.20
CA LYS A 376 -2.64 -14.84 0.89
C LYS A 376 -3.43 -13.74 1.61
N LEU A 377 -2.92 -12.51 1.67
CA LEU A 377 -3.64 -11.37 2.27
C LEU A 377 -4.92 -11.00 1.50
N VAL A 378 -5.06 -11.40 0.23
CA VAL A 378 -6.31 -11.24 -0.54
C VAL A 378 -7.48 -11.99 0.09
N GLU A 379 -7.23 -13.12 0.78
CA GLU A 379 -8.30 -13.86 1.47
C GLU A 379 -8.90 -13.09 2.66
N THR A 380 -8.22 -12.03 3.14
CA THR A 380 -8.68 -11.19 4.26
C THR A 380 -9.56 -10.01 3.81
N VAL A 381 -9.58 -9.70 2.51
CA VAL A 381 -10.26 -8.52 1.94
C VAL A 381 -11.31 -8.95 0.91
N ARG A 382 -12.53 -8.44 1.07
CA ARG A 382 -13.65 -8.61 0.13
C ARG A 382 -13.89 -7.29 -0.60
N ASP A 383 -12.94 -6.89 -1.43
CA ASP A 383 -12.92 -5.67 -2.24
C ASP A 383 -11.96 -5.88 -3.41
N ASP A 384 -12.50 -5.98 -4.63
CA ASP A 384 -11.69 -6.31 -5.82
C ASP A 384 -10.71 -5.21 -6.19
N THR A 385 -11.02 -3.95 -5.86
CA THR A 385 -10.12 -2.82 -6.14
C THR A 385 -8.85 -2.88 -5.28
N VAL A 386 -8.94 -3.56 -4.14
CA VAL A 386 -7.79 -3.93 -3.32
C VAL A 386 -7.15 -5.21 -3.86
N ASN A 387 -7.95 -6.25 -4.06
CA ASN A 387 -7.47 -7.59 -4.39
C ASN A 387 -6.76 -7.65 -5.75
N ASP A 388 -7.33 -7.03 -6.79
CA ASP A 388 -6.72 -6.90 -8.11
C ASP A 388 -5.38 -6.17 -8.05
N TYR A 389 -5.28 -5.13 -7.21
CA TYR A 389 -4.04 -4.39 -7.04
C TYR A 389 -2.98 -5.23 -6.31
N ILE A 390 -3.36 -5.98 -5.27
CA ILE A 390 -2.44 -6.90 -4.61
C ILE A 390 -1.94 -7.95 -5.60
N LEU A 391 -2.82 -8.53 -6.41
CA LEU A 391 -2.48 -9.52 -7.43
C LEU A 391 -1.62 -8.93 -8.56
N GLU A 392 -1.82 -7.68 -8.95
CA GLU A 392 -0.94 -6.95 -9.88
C GLU A 392 0.47 -6.77 -9.31
N ARG A 393 0.60 -6.50 -8.01
CA ARG A 393 1.90 -6.40 -7.33
C ARG A 393 2.57 -7.76 -7.18
N VAL A 394 1.82 -8.81 -6.83
CA VAL A 394 2.35 -10.19 -6.80
C VAL A 394 2.84 -10.61 -8.19
N ALA A 395 2.08 -10.30 -9.25
CA ALA A 395 2.52 -10.53 -10.62
C ALA A 395 3.74 -9.68 -11.02
N HIS A 396 3.88 -8.47 -10.47
CA HIS A 396 5.06 -7.64 -10.66
C HIS A 396 6.30 -8.28 -10.03
N GLY A 397 6.25 -8.65 -8.75
CA GLY A 397 7.37 -9.29 -8.05
C GLY A 397 7.76 -10.61 -8.70
N LEU A 398 6.79 -11.43 -9.17
CA LEU A 398 7.09 -12.61 -9.98
C LEU A 398 7.86 -12.25 -11.26
N ALA A 399 7.46 -11.19 -11.98
CA ALA A 399 8.17 -10.75 -13.18
C ALA A 399 9.56 -10.19 -12.86
N GLU A 400 9.74 -9.47 -11.75
CA GLU A 400 11.04 -8.98 -11.27
C GLU A 400 11.97 -10.14 -10.88
N ALA A 401 11.42 -11.26 -10.40
CA ALA A 401 12.13 -12.52 -10.16
C ALA A 401 12.33 -13.39 -11.44
N GLY A 402 11.92 -12.92 -12.62
CA GLY A 402 12.03 -13.64 -13.89
C GLY A 402 10.95 -14.71 -14.17
N LEU A 403 9.98 -14.88 -13.27
CA LEU A 403 8.84 -15.81 -13.38
C LEU A 403 7.70 -15.22 -14.23
N PHE A 404 8.01 -14.92 -15.50
CA PHE A 404 7.12 -14.20 -16.41
C PHE A 404 5.82 -14.96 -16.76
N LEU A 405 5.85 -16.30 -16.78
CA LEU A 405 4.70 -17.11 -17.15
C LEU A 405 3.68 -17.15 -16.00
N GLU A 406 4.17 -17.23 -14.78
CA GLU A 406 3.43 -17.21 -13.52
C GLU A 406 2.81 -15.82 -13.33
N ALA A 407 3.60 -14.75 -13.52
CA ALA A 407 3.13 -13.37 -13.56
C ALA A 407 1.99 -13.17 -14.56
N LYS A 408 2.20 -13.60 -15.82
CA LYS A 408 1.17 -13.54 -16.88
C LYS A 408 -0.09 -14.32 -16.50
N THR A 409 0.07 -15.51 -15.92
CA THR A 409 -1.05 -16.36 -15.47
C THR A 409 -1.91 -15.66 -14.41
N ILE A 410 -1.30 -15.00 -13.42
CA ILE A 410 -2.02 -14.20 -12.43
C ILE A 410 -2.77 -13.04 -13.09
N LEU A 411 -2.12 -12.28 -13.98
CA LEU A 411 -2.75 -11.18 -14.72
C LEU A 411 -3.91 -11.65 -15.62
N ASP A 412 -3.82 -12.85 -16.21
CA ASP A 412 -4.86 -13.37 -17.10
C ASP A 412 -6.07 -13.96 -16.36
N THR A 413 -5.84 -14.65 -15.23
CA THR A 413 -6.86 -15.46 -14.54
C THR A 413 -7.37 -14.86 -13.22
N LYS A 414 -6.53 -14.13 -12.47
CA LYS A 414 -6.84 -13.64 -11.12
C LYS A 414 -7.14 -12.13 -11.05
N VAL A 415 -6.71 -11.32 -12.03
CA VAL A 415 -6.94 -9.85 -12.05
C VAL A 415 -8.16 -9.47 -12.92
N PHE A 416 -9.18 -8.87 -12.28
CA PHE A 416 -10.49 -8.61 -12.87
C PHE A 416 -10.69 -7.19 -13.38
N SER A 417 -10.18 -6.17 -12.70
CA SER A 417 -10.28 -4.77 -13.15
C SER A 417 -9.53 -4.56 -14.48
N THR A 418 -10.23 -4.02 -15.48
CA THR A 418 -9.66 -3.73 -16.81
C THR A 418 -8.42 -2.84 -16.71
N MET A 419 -8.46 -1.81 -15.86
CA MET A 419 -7.35 -0.87 -15.69
C MET A 419 -6.17 -1.46 -14.90
N VAL A 420 -6.44 -2.25 -13.87
CA VAL A 420 -5.36 -2.87 -13.08
C VAL A 420 -4.67 -3.97 -13.90
N ARG A 421 -5.42 -4.74 -14.68
CA ARG A 421 -4.86 -5.71 -15.63
C ARG A 421 -4.06 -5.03 -16.75
N ALA A 422 -4.53 -3.90 -17.28
CA ALA A 422 -3.77 -3.12 -18.27
C ALA A 422 -2.44 -2.63 -17.70
N GLU A 423 -2.44 -2.09 -16.48
CA GLU A 423 -1.24 -1.66 -15.76
C GLU A 423 -0.28 -2.82 -15.48
N GLY A 424 -0.80 -3.97 -15.03
CA GLY A 424 0.02 -5.16 -14.80
C GLY A 424 0.69 -5.68 -16.08
N PHE A 425 -0.02 -5.71 -17.21
CA PHE A 425 0.58 -6.05 -18.51
C PHE A 425 1.59 -4.99 -18.99
N ARG A 426 1.33 -3.71 -18.73
CA ARG A 426 2.26 -2.60 -19.02
C ARG A 426 3.54 -2.70 -18.19
N ARG A 427 3.46 -3.16 -16.94
CA ARG A 427 4.64 -3.43 -16.12
C ARG A 427 5.39 -4.67 -16.59
N LEU A 428 4.70 -5.80 -16.79
CA LEU A 428 5.30 -7.03 -17.34
C LEU A 428 6.06 -6.74 -18.64
N GLY A 429 5.49 -5.94 -19.54
CA GLY A 429 6.17 -5.47 -20.75
C GLY A 429 7.45 -4.68 -20.47
N LYS A 430 7.46 -3.76 -19.48
CA LYS A 430 8.68 -3.05 -19.08
C LYS A 430 9.72 -3.97 -18.46
N THR A 431 9.32 -4.89 -17.59
CA THR A 431 10.24 -5.85 -16.96
C THR A 431 10.88 -6.73 -18.04
N LEU A 432 10.10 -7.24 -18.99
CA LEU A 432 10.61 -7.99 -20.14
C LEU A 432 11.58 -7.16 -21.01
N ILE A 433 11.31 -5.87 -21.25
CA ILE A 433 12.26 -4.96 -21.93
C ILE A 433 13.56 -4.83 -21.13
N SER A 434 13.49 -4.51 -19.84
CA SER A 434 14.67 -4.31 -18.99
C SER A 434 15.55 -5.57 -18.90
N PHE A 435 14.94 -6.76 -18.82
CA PHE A 435 15.67 -8.03 -18.89
C PHE A 435 16.25 -8.30 -20.28
N ASN A 436 15.58 -7.89 -21.36
CA ASN A 436 16.10 -8.02 -22.72
C ASN A 436 17.29 -7.10 -22.99
N GLU A 437 17.26 -5.86 -22.48
CA GLU A 437 18.38 -4.91 -22.56
C GLU A 437 19.65 -5.44 -21.86
N ARG A 438 19.47 -6.22 -20.78
CA ARG A 438 20.56 -6.87 -20.02
C ARG A 438 21.07 -8.15 -20.69
N THR A 439 20.16 -9.04 -21.11
CA THR A 439 20.50 -10.43 -21.49
C THR A 439 20.45 -10.72 -22.99
N GLY A 440 19.72 -9.93 -23.77
CA GLY A 440 19.37 -10.22 -25.17
C GLY A 440 18.55 -11.51 -25.38
N GLY A 441 18.10 -12.16 -24.31
CA GLY A 441 17.50 -13.50 -24.34
C GLY A 441 15.97 -13.55 -24.39
N ILE A 442 15.29 -12.41 -24.32
CA ILE A 442 13.83 -12.36 -24.27
C ILE A 442 13.26 -12.26 -25.69
N PRO A 443 12.38 -13.20 -26.12
CA PRO A 443 11.73 -13.10 -27.42
C PRO A 443 10.92 -11.80 -27.56
N GLN A 444 11.16 -11.05 -28.64
CA GLN A 444 10.40 -9.82 -28.99
C GLN A 444 8.89 -10.05 -28.98
N GLU A 445 8.44 -11.25 -29.36
CA GLU A 445 7.03 -11.64 -29.32
C GLU A 445 6.44 -11.56 -27.90
N ASN A 446 7.18 -11.96 -26.86
CA ASN A 446 6.69 -11.92 -25.48
C ASN A 446 6.52 -10.48 -24.98
N ILE A 447 7.48 -9.60 -25.32
CA ILE A 447 7.39 -8.16 -25.04
C ILE A 447 6.15 -7.58 -25.71
N LEU A 448 5.99 -7.85 -27.02
CA LEU A 448 4.87 -7.34 -27.81
C LEU A 448 3.52 -7.85 -27.32
N GLN A 449 3.37 -9.15 -27.02
CA GLN A 449 2.15 -9.73 -26.48
C GLN A 449 1.72 -9.03 -25.18
N ALA A 450 2.66 -8.65 -24.31
CA ALA A 450 2.35 -7.92 -23.09
C ALA A 450 1.91 -6.47 -23.37
N LEU A 451 2.66 -5.72 -24.19
CA LEU A 451 2.36 -4.32 -24.51
C LEU A 451 1.04 -4.17 -25.29
N GLU A 452 0.80 -5.02 -26.29
CA GLU A 452 -0.44 -5.02 -27.09
C GLU A 452 -1.67 -5.38 -26.23
N LYS A 453 -1.49 -6.28 -25.25
CA LYS A 453 -2.55 -6.61 -24.27
C LYS A 453 -2.87 -5.42 -23.39
N ALA A 454 -1.86 -4.69 -22.91
CA ALA A 454 -2.06 -3.45 -22.16
C ALA A 454 -2.78 -2.39 -23.01
N GLU A 455 -2.32 -2.16 -24.24
CA GLU A 455 -2.92 -1.22 -25.20
C GLU A 455 -4.41 -1.51 -25.42
N SER A 456 -4.73 -2.78 -25.71
CA SER A 456 -6.09 -3.25 -25.95
C SER A 456 -7.00 -2.99 -24.76
N LEU A 457 -6.52 -3.23 -23.53
CA LEU A 457 -7.28 -3.02 -22.30
C LEU A 457 -7.48 -1.53 -21.97
N TYR A 458 -6.45 -0.68 -22.13
CA TYR A 458 -6.60 0.77 -21.98
C TYR A 458 -7.59 1.35 -23.00
N LYS A 459 -7.44 1.01 -24.29
CA LYS A 459 -8.37 1.43 -25.35
C LYS A 459 -9.79 0.93 -25.05
N LYS A 460 -9.97 -0.33 -24.66
CA LYS A 460 -11.30 -0.87 -24.28
C LYS A 460 -11.95 -0.06 -23.15
N LYS A 461 -11.21 0.35 -22.12
CA LYS A 461 -11.73 1.23 -21.05
C LYS A 461 -12.12 2.61 -21.60
N ILE A 462 -11.25 3.23 -22.41
CA ILE A 462 -11.48 4.59 -22.91
C ILE A 462 -12.67 4.63 -23.87
N GLU A 463 -12.85 3.63 -24.74
CA GLU A 463 -14.04 3.54 -25.59
C GLU A 463 -15.32 3.25 -24.79
N ALA A 464 -15.25 2.39 -23.75
CA ALA A 464 -16.42 2.04 -22.93
C ALA A 464 -16.94 3.22 -22.09
N VAL A 465 -16.07 4.09 -21.60
CA VAL A 465 -16.47 5.35 -20.94
C VAL A 465 -16.77 6.44 -21.98
N GLY A 466 -16.12 6.39 -23.13
CA GLY A 466 -16.19 7.34 -24.24
C GLY A 466 -15.03 8.35 -24.21
N LYS A 467 -14.41 8.59 -25.38
CA LYS A 467 -13.25 9.49 -25.56
C LYS A 467 -13.44 10.90 -24.98
N ALA A 468 -14.68 11.39 -24.89
CA ALA A 468 -15.04 12.68 -24.28
C ALA A 468 -14.68 12.79 -22.77
N TYR A 469 -14.52 11.65 -22.08
CA TYR A 469 -14.19 11.56 -20.65
C TYR A 469 -12.74 11.11 -20.39
N PHE A 470 -11.88 11.15 -21.42
CA PHE A 470 -10.44 10.93 -21.29
C PHE A 470 -9.85 11.83 -20.19
N ASP A 471 -8.98 11.28 -19.34
CA ASP A 471 -8.43 11.98 -18.19
C ASP A 471 -6.88 11.96 -18.13
N ASP A 472 -6.33 12.58 -17.09
CA ASP A 472 -4.88 12.67 -16.90
C ASP A 472 -4.20 11.34 -16.58
N LYS A 473 -4.94 10.34 -16.08
CA LYS A 473 -4.43 8.99 -15.81
C LYS A 473 -4.38 8.17 -17.10
N ASP A 474 -5.42 8.25 -17.92
CA ASP A 474 -5.45 7.61 -19.24
C ASP A 474 -4.31 8.13 -20.13
N ALA A 475 -4.10 9.45 -20.15
CA ALA A 475 -2.99 10.07 -20.86
C ALA A 475 -1.61 9.62 -20.32
N ALA A 476 -1.44 9.54 -18.99
CA ALA A 476 -0.19 9.08 -18.40
C ALA A 476 0.11 7.60 -18.74
N ALA A 477 -0.90 6.72 -18.67
CA ALA A 477 -0.75 5.30 -19.00
C ALA A 477 -0.38 5.09 -20.48
N LEU A 478 -1.06 5.79 -21.40
CA LEU A 478 -0.76 5.71 -22.83
C LEU A 478 0.61 6.33 -23.18
N ASN A 479 1.02 7.42 -22.52
CA ASN A 479 2.38 7.98 -22.68
C ASN A 479 3.46 7.01 -22.17
N SER A 480 3.24 6.31 -21.05
CA SER A 480 4.15 5.25 -20.61
C SER A 480 4.25 4.11 -21.63
N LEU A 481 3.15 3.74 -22.27
CA LEU A 481 3.11 2.71 -23.32
C LEU A 481 3.81 3.17 -24.62
N ILE A 482 3.67 4.44 -25.02
CA ILE A 482 4.41 5.05 -26.14
C ILE A 482 5.92 4.90 -25.92
N ASN A 483 6.41 5.20 -24.71
CA ASN A 483 7.83 5.04 -24.38
C ASN A 483 8.26 3.58 -24.41
N GLN A 484 7.48 2.66 -23.83
CA GLN A 484 7.80 1.22 -23.85
C GLN A 484 7.84 0.61 -25.25
N TYR A 485 6.92 1.01 -26.15
CA TYR A 485 7.02 0.58 -27.55
C TYR A 485 8.30 1.11 -28.21
N ARG A 486 8.73 2.35 -27.91
CA ARG A 486 10.01 2.89 -28.41
C ARG A 486 11.23 2.15 -27.87
N GLU A 487 11.25 1.84 -26.57
CA GLU A 487 12.29 1.01 -25.93
C GLU A 487 12.35 -0.39 -26.58
N ALA A 488 11.20 -0.98 -26.90
CA ALA A 488 11.10 -2.23 -27.67
C ALA A 488 11.40 -2.09 -29.18
N GLY A 489 11.72 -0.89 -29.69
CA GLY A 489 12.03 -0.63 -31.10
C GLY A 489 10.83 -0.43 -32.06
N GLU A 490 9.61 -0.38 -31.53
CA GLU A 490 8.34 -0.48 -32.27
C GLU A 490 7.71 0.90 -32.53
N MET A 491 8.40 1.72 -33.33
CA MET A 491 8.04 3.12 -33.60
C MET A 491 6.62 3.28 -34.19
N ASP A 492 6.21 2.41 -35.12
CA ASP A 492 4.87 2.47 -35.75
C ASP A 492 3.73 2.28 -34.74
N LYS A 493 3.95 1.46 -33.69
CA LYS A 493 2.98 1.23 -32.60
C LYS A 493 2.94 2.43 -31.67
N ALA A 494 4.09 2.98 -31.30
CA ALA A 494 4.17 4.24 -30.55
C ALA A 494 3.40 5.37 -31.26
N ASP A 495 3.61 5.56 -32.57
CA ASP A 495 2.89 6.56 -33.39
C ASP A 495 1.38 6.27 -33.52
N SER A 496 0.97 4.99 -33.46
CA SER A 496 -0.45 4.62 -33.39
C SER A 496 -1.09 5.04 -32.05
N VAL A 497 -0.37 4.87 -30.94
CA VAL A 497 -0.85 5.31 -29.62
C VAL A 497 -0.85 6.84 -29.50
N VAL A 498 0.15 7.54 -30.03
CA VAL A 498 0.18 9.03 -30.07
C VAL A 498 -1.04 9.58 -30.81
N ARG A 499 -1.38 9.02 -31.99
CA ARG A 499 -2.59 9.39 -32.73
C ARG A 499 -3.87 9.15 -31.94
N TYR A 500 -3.95 8.03 -31.21
CA TYR A 500 -5.10 7.73 -30.35
C TYR A 500 -5.24 8.74 -29.19
N VAL A 501 -4.14 9.08 -28.50
CA VAL A 501 -4.12 10.12 -27.47
C VAL A 501 -4.60 11.46 -28.03
N LYS A 502 -4.20 11.82 -29.25
CA LYS A 502 -4.68 13.03 -29.93
C LYS A 502 -6.19 13.00 -30.17
N GLU A 503 -6.74 11.93 -30.74
CA GLU A 503 -8.19 11.77 -30.95
C GLU A 503 -8.99 11.91 -29.64
N CYS A 504 -8.51 11.27 -28.57
CA CYS A 504 -9.12 11.37 -27.24
C CYS A 504 -9.06 12.80 -26.69
N SER A 505 -7.92 13.48 -26.87
CA SER A 505 -7.73 14.87 -26.45
C SER A 505 -8.65 15.84 -27.19
N GLU A 506 -8.85 15.63 -28.49
CA GLU A 506 -9.73 16.46 -29.33
C GLU A 506 -11.20 16.28 -28.91
N ALA A 507 -11.67 15.04 -28.73
CA ALA A 507 -13.02 14.74 -28.25
C ALA A 507 -13.30 15.24 -26.82
N MET A 508 -12.34 15.06 -25.90
CA MET A 508 -12.42 15.58 -24.53
C MET A 508 -12.60 17.10 -24.52
N ALA A 509 -11.91 17.82 -25.40
CA ALA A 509 -11.92 19.27 -25.44
C ALA A 509 -13.23 19.89 -25.97
N GLU A 510 -14.19 19.08 -26.44
CA GLU A 510 -15.55 19.52 -26.79
C GLU A 510 -16.54 19.37 -25.63
N VAL A 511 -16.25 18.53 -24.64
CA VAL A 511 -17.21 18.12 -23.60
C VAL A 511 -16.72 18.42 -22.17
N ASN A 512 -15.45 18.17 -21.86
CA ASN A 512 -14.88 18.31 -20.52
C ASN A 512 -13.70 19.31 -20.49
N THR A 513 -14.01 20.57 -20.77
CA THR A 513 -13.03 21.67 -20.76
C THR A 513 -12.37 21.89 -19.38
N SER A 514 -13.06 21.52 -18.30
CA SER A 514 -12.60 21.68 -16.91
C SER A 514 -11.33 20.90 -16.56
N SER A 515 -11.08 19.77 -17.25
CA SER A 515 -10.00 18.83 -16.95
C SER A 515 -8.79 18.96 -17.91
N LEU A 516 -8.92 19.79 -18.96
CA LEU A 516 -7.89 20.00 -19.99
C LEU A 516 -6.53 20.45 -19.42
N ASN A 517 -6.52 21.20 -18.32
CA ASN A 517 -5.28 21.69 -17.74
C ASN A 517 -4.36 20.55 -17.24
N ARG A 518 -4.92 19.43 -16.77
CA ARG A 518 -4.12 18.27 -16.34
C ARG A 518 -3.56 17.50 -17.52
N LEU A 519 -4.32 17.43 -18.62
CA LEU A 519 -3.87 16.84 -19.87
C LEU A 519 -2.69 17.62 -20.47
N VAL A 520 -2.75 18.96 -20.51
CA VAL A 520 -1.63 19.82 -20.92
C VAL A 520 -0.39 19.61 -20.03
N VAL A 521 -0.57 19.35 -18.73
CA VAL A 521 0.54 19.01 -17.81
C VAL A 521 1.19 17.67 -18.16
N SER A 522 0.40 16.65 -18.52
CA SER A 522 0.92 15.36 -18.98
C SER A 522 1.68 15.50 -20.31
N MET A 523 1.12 16.23 -21.26
CA MET A 523 1.73 16.53 -22.56
C MET A 523 3.05 17.29 -22.45
N LYS A 524 3.16 18.28 -21.54
CA LYS A 524 4.42 19.03 -21.31
C LYS A 524 5.56 18.08 -20.90
N LYS A 525 5.29 17.13 -20.00
CA LYS A 525 6.30 16.16 -19.54
C LYS A 525 6.78 15.25 -20.67
N ALA A 526 5.87 14.76 -21.49
CA ALA A 526 6.22 13.93 -22.65
C ALA A 526 7.03 14.74 -23.69
N GLY A 527 6.62 15.97 -23.99
CA GLY A 527 7.36 16.88 -24.86
C GLY A 527 8.76 17.19 -24.35
N ASP A 528 8.91 17.53 -23.06
CA ASP A 528 10.21 17.79 -22.43
C ASP A 528 11.15 16.58 -22.54
N SER A 529 10.67 15.38 -22.24
CA SER A 529 11.44 14.14 -22.37
C SER A 529 11.98 13.96 -23.79
N PHE A 530 11.21 14.28 -24.83
CA PHE A 530 11.66 14.15 -26.21
C PHE A 530 12.59 15.28 -26.67
N VAL A 531 12.55 16.44 -26.02
CA VAL A 531 13.59 17.47 -26.19
C VAL A 531 14.90 17.01 -25.54
N GLU A 532 14.84 16.43 -24.33
CA GLU A 532 16.00 15.88 -23.63
C GLU A 532 16.64 14.69 -24.40
N ASP A 533 15.83 13.84 -25.03
CA ASP A 533 16.28 12.77 -25.96
C ASP A 533 16.90 13.32 -27.28
N GLY A 534 16.73 14.61 -27.60
CA GLY A 534 17.05 15.17 -28.92
C GLY A 534 16.13 14.72 -30.06
N ASN A 535 14.95 14.16 -29.76
CA ASN A 535 13.99 13.65 -30.74
C ASN A 535 13.00 14.74 -31.18
N GLU A 536 13.47 15.62 -32.05
CA GLU A 536 12.71 16.76 -32.59
C GLU A 536 11.34 16.36 -33.17
N ALA A 537 11.30 15.30 -33.97
CA ALA A 537 10.08 14.87 -34.69
C ALA A 537 8.93 14.52 -33.74
N GLN A 538 9.24 13.85 -32.62
CA GLN A 538 8.24 13.50 -31.60
C GLN A 538 7.94 14.70 -30.68
N ALA A 539 8.95 15.47 -30.30
CA ALA A 539 8.76 16.69 -29.50
C ALA A 539 7.81 17.69 -30.21
N ALA A 540 7.93 17.84 -31.54
CA ALA A 540 7.12 18.76 -32.35
C ALA A 540 5.60 18.46 -32.35
N LEU A 541 5.18 17.26 -31.97
CA LEU A 541 3.76 16.89 -31.90
C LEU A 541 3.03 17.58 -30.74
N TYR A 542 3.72 17.86 -29.64
CA TYR A 542 3.10 18.32 -28.39
C TYR A 542 2.77 19.82 -28.33
N PRO A 543 3.66 20.77 -28.70
CA PRO A 543 3.41 22.20 -28.53
C PRO A 543 2.12 22.70 -29.19
N GLY A 544 1.85 22.24 -30.42
CA GLY A 544 0.64 22.61 -31.17
C GLY A 544 -0.65 22.06 -30.55
N MET A 545 -0.61 20.81 -30.08
CA MET A 545 -1.72 20.19 -29.34
C MET A 545 -1.94 20.88 -27.99
N MET A 546 -0.88 21.14 -27.24
CA MET A 546 -0.97 21.87 -25.97
C MET A 546 -1.50 23.29 -26.17
N LEU A 547 -1.11 23.99 -27.24
CA LEU A 547 -1.62 25.32 -27.56
C LEU A 547 -3.13 25.29 -27.85
N SER A 548 -3.60 24.37 -28.69
CA SER A 548 -5.03 24.27 -29.04
C SER A 548 -5.90 23.89 -27.83
N LEU A 549 -5.45 22.96 -27.00
CA LEU A 549 -6.11 22.59 -25.75
C LEU A 549 -6.08 23.74 -24.73
N SER A 550 -4.95 24.47 -24.60
CA SER A 550 -4.84 25.63 -23.72
C SER A 550 -5.79 26.76 -24.11
N LYS A 551 -6.05 26.97 -25.41
CA LYS A 551 -7.09 27.92 -25.88
C LYS A 551 -8.52 27.48 -25.56
N LYS A 552 -8.74 26.18 -25.32
CA LYS A 552 -10.04 25.59 -24.91
C LYS A 552 -10.20 25.44 -23.39
N VAL A 553 -9.14 25.61 -22.59
CA VAL A 553 -9.28 25.76 -21.12
C VAL A 553 -10.19 26.96 -20.84
N PRO A 554 -11.22 26.83 -19.98
CA PRO A 554 -12.13 27.93 -19.70
C PRO A 554 -11.38 29.17 -19.22
N ALA A 555 -11.63 30.30 -19.87
CA ALA A 555 -11.42 31.60 -19.26
C ALA A 555 -12.66 31.94 -18.41
N ASP A 556 -12.50 32.84 -17.44
CA ASP A 556 -13.60 33.23 -16.56
C ASP A 556 -14.72 33.88 -17.40
N ASP A 557 -15.92 33.32 -17.37
CA ASP A 557 -17.05 33.97 -18.04
C ASP A 557 -17.54 35.13 -17.17
N ALA A 558 -17.28 36.36 -17.62
CA ALA A 558 -17.75 37.58 -16.98
C ALA A 558 -19.29 37.71 -17.00
N VAL A 559 -19.98 36.82 -17.71
CA VAL A 559 -21.44 36.83 -17.91
C VAL A 559 -22.04 35.42 -17.69
N ASN A 560 -21.49 34.59 -16.79
CA ASN A 560 -22.20 33.38 -16.38
C ASN A 560 -23.51 33.77 -15.65
N PRO A 561 -24.71 33.51 -16.22
CA PRO A 561 -25.96 34.02 -15.66
C PRO A 561 -26.36 33.36 -14.33
N ASP A 562 -25.80 32.17 -14.04
CA ASP A 562 -26.16 31.37 -12.86
C ASP A 562 -25.53 31.91 -11.57
N TYR A 563 -24.52 32.80 -11.65
CA TYR A 563 -23.80 33.33 -10.49
C TYR A 563 -23.51 34.85 -10.60
N PRO A 564 -24.53 35.72 -10.51
CA PRO A 564 -24.44 37.14 -10.90
C PRO A 564 -23.72 38.09 -9.92
N ASN A 565 -23.09 37.61 -8.83
CA ASN A 565 -22.41 38.43 -7.82
C ASN A 565 -21.07 37.80 -7.40
N LYS A 566 -19.93 38.21 -8.00
CA LYS A 566 -18.61 37.60 -7.77
C LYS A 566 -17.42 38.58 -7.65
N ASP A 567 -17.55 39.63 -6.85
CA ASP A 567 -16.35 40.34 -6.36
C ASP A 567 -15.56 39.50 -5.32
N ASP A 568 -16.23 38.54 -4.65
CA ASP A 568 -15.70 37.78 -3.50
C ASP A 568 -15.63 36.23 -3.69
N ASP A 569 -16.00 35.66 -4.85
CA ASP A 569 -16.05 34.19 -5.02
C ASP A 569 -14.69 33.59 -5.50
N PRO A 570 -13.99 32.78 -4.68
CA PRO A 570 -12.68 32.23 -5.03
C PRO A 570 -12.68 31.30 -6.26
N HIS A 571 -13.80 30.65 -6.56
CA HIS A 571 -13.87 29.61 -7.59
C HIS A 571 -13.92 30.15 -9.02
N ALA A 572 -14.25 31.44 -9.22
CA ALA A 572 -14.12 32.07 -10.53
C ALA A 572 -12.64 32.27 -10.90
N VAL A 573 -11.89 32.93 -10.00
CA VAL A 573 -10.47 33.34 -10.15
C VAL A 573 -9.53 32.20 -10.59
N ASP A 574 -9.88 30.95 -10.28
CA ASP A 574 -9.05 29.78 -10.52
C ASP A 574 -9.01 29.29 -11.98
N TYR A 575 -9.97 29.62 -12.84
CA TYR A 575 -10.01 29.10 -14.22
C TYR A 575 -9.10 29.88 -15.17
N TYR A 576 -9.22 31.21 -15.19
CA TYR A 576 -8.28 32.10 -15.88
C TYR A 576 -6.83 31.81 -15.48
N ARG A 577 -6.60 31.60 -14.18
CA ARG A 577 -5.27 31.26 -13.63
C ARG A 577 -4.71 29.96 -14.21
N LYS A 578 -5.55 28.94 -14.45
CA LYS A 578 -5.17 27.69 -15.12
C LYS A 578 -4.86 27.89 -16.61
N ARG A 579 -5.64 28.72 -17.32
CA ARG A 579 -5.40 29.01 -18.75
C ARG A 579 -4.05 29.69 -18.98
N VAL A 580 -3.74 30.74 -18.21
CA VAL A 580 -2.42 31.42 -18.31
C VAL A 580 -1.28 30.47 -17.91
N PHE A 581 -1.46 29.62 -16.91
CA PHE A 581 -0.49 28.57 -16.56
C PHE A 581 -0.21 27.62 -17.74
N CYS A 582 -1.25 27.08 -18.38
CA CYS A 582 -1.11 26.16 -19.51
C CYS A 582 -0.40 26.81 -20.70
N LEU A 583 -0.81 28.01 -21.09
CA LEU A 583 -0.14 28.78 -22.16
C LEU A 583 1.31 29.12 -21.79
N SER A 584 1.61 29.41 -20.52
CA SER A 584 2.98 29.67 -20.06
C SER A 584 3.90 28.44 -20.23
N TRP A 585 3.35 27.22 -20.10
CA TRP A 585 4.08 25.97 -20.36
C TRP A 585 4.23 25.67 -21.85
N VAL A 586 3.30 26.11 -22.70
CA VAL A 586 3.45 26.09 -24.16
C VAL A 586 4.61 27.00 -24.59
N VAL A 587 4.65 28.24 -24.08
CA VAL A 587 5.79 29.16 -24.30
C VAL A 587 7.10 28.51 -23.87
N GLN A 588 7.14 27.85 -22.70
CA GLN A 588 8.34 27.18 -22.22
C GLN A 588 8.78 26.01 -23.11
N LEU A 589 7.85 25.14 -23.57
CA LEU A 589 8.22 24.01 -24.42
C LEU A 589 8.76 24.47 -25.79
N TYR A 590 8.11 25.48 -26.40
CA TYR A 590 8.63 26.11 -27.61
C TYR A 590 10.01 26.76 -27.39
N ALA A 591 10.27 27.34 -26.22
CA ALA A 591 11.59 27.88 -25.87
C ALA A 591 12.65 26.77 -25.76
N SER A 592 12.37 25.66 -25.07
CA SER A 592 13.27 24.50 -25.02
C SER A 592 13.56 23.93 -26.41
N MET A 593 12.54 23.82 -27.28
CA MET A 593 12.70 23.35 -28.65
C MET A 593 13.53 24.32 -29.51
N TYR A 594 13.28 25.63 -29.40
CA TYR A 594 14.07 26.65 -30.11
C TYR A 594 15.54 26.65 -29.65
N GLU A 595 15.79 26.55 -28.35
CA GLU A 595 17.14 26.47 -27.76
C GLU A 595 17.90 25.20 -28.20
N THR A 596 17.20 24.06 -28.35
CA THR A 596 17.80 22.77 -28.67
C THR A 596 17.99 22.53 -30.18
N PHE A 597 16.99 22.90 -30.99
CA PHE A 597 16.95 22.57 -32.43
C PHE A 597 17.15 23.77 -33.36
N GLY A 598 16.93 25.00 -32.88
CA GLY A 598 17.21 26.23 -33.63
C GLY A 598 16.21 26.63 -34.72
N ASP A 599 15.10 25.90 -34.92
CA ASP A 599 14.08 26.27 -35.92
C ASP A 599 13.23 27.47 -35.44
N GLU A 600 13.27 28.55 -36.22
CA GLU A 600 12.48 29.78 -36.08
C GLU A 600 10.96 29.53 -36.00
N ALA A 601 10.46 28.41 -36.54
CA ALA A 601 9.08 27.98 -36.38
C ALA A 601 8.68 27.79 -34.90
N TYR A 602 9.60 27.31 -34.05
CA TYR A 602 9.35 27.17 -32.61
C TYR A 602 9.31 28.54 -31.92
N ARG A 603 10.17 29.49 -32.33
CA ARG A 603 10.13 30.88 -31.85
C ARG A 603 8.77 31.51 -32.14
N LEU A 604 8.28 31.39 -33.37
CA LEU A 604 6.98 31.90 -33.80
C LEU A 604 5.81 31.23 -33.05
N GLY A 605 5.87 29.91 -32.83
CA GLY A 605 4.89 29.17 -32.03
C GLY A 605 4.83 29.64 -30.57
N GLY A 606 5.99 29.89 -29.96
CA GLY A 606 6.10 30.45 -28.62
C GLY A 606 5.54 31.87 -28.52
N MET A 607 5.79 32.72 -29.53
CA MET A 607 5.24 34.08 -29.58
C MET A 607 3.70 34.09 -29.72
N ASN A 608 3.12 33.21 -30.53
CA ASN A 608 1.65 33.03 -30.62
C ASN A 608 1.05 32.66 -29.25
N ALA A 609 1.71 31.75 -28.51
CA ALA A 609 1.28 31.40 -27.15
C ALA A 609 1.40 32.56 -26.15
N TYR A 610 2.39 33.45 -26.30
CA TYR A 610 2.51 34.67 -25.52
C TYR A 610 1.44 35.73 -25.86
N GLU A 611 1.12 35.92 -27.15
CA GLU A 611 0.08 36.86 -27.58
C GLU A 611 -1.30 36.46 -27.01
N GLU A 612 -1.61 35.17 -26.93
CA GLU A 612 -2.80 34.66 -26.24
C GLU A 612 -2.81 35.00 -24.74
N ILE A 613 -1.67 34.90 -24.04
CA ILE A 613 -1.56 35.33 -22.63
C ILE A 613 -1.81 36.84 -22.50
N ARG A 614 -1.30 37.63 -23.44
CA ARG A 614 -1.49 39.08 -23.45
C ARG A 614 -2.95 39.47 -23.67
N ALA A 615 -3.60 38.92 -24.69
CA ALA A 615 -5.01 39.16 -24.99
C ALA A 615 -5.92 38.79 -23.79
N LEU A 616 -5.61 37.71 -23.08
CA LEU A 616 -6.26 37.35 -21.83
C LEU A 616 -6.03 38.40 -20.73
N CYS A 617 -4.79 38.86 -20.52
CA CYS A 617 -4.44 39.84 -19.49
C CYS A 617 -5.07 41.21 -19.73
N ASP A 618 -5.23 41.62 -20.98
CA ASP A 618 -5.89 42.87 -21.36
C ASP A 618 -7.43 42.77 -21.17
N SER A 619 -8.00 41.57 -21.30
CA SER A 619 -9.44 41.31 -21.10
C SER A 619 -9.85 41.12 -19.63
N TYR A 620 -8.94 40.60 -18.78
CA TYR A 620 -9.22 40.26 -17.38
C TYR A 620 -8.14 40.81 -16.42
N PRO A 621 -8.12 42.12 -16.14
CA PRO A 621 -7.05 42.74 -15.38
C PRO A 621 -6.99 42.32 -13.89
N PHE A 622 -8.09 41.85 -13.29
CA PHE A 622 -8.16 41.54 -11.85
C PHE A 622 -7.27 40.35 -11.43
N THR A 623 -7.07 39.38 -12.34
CA THR A 623 -6.23 38.20 -12.14
C THR A 623 -4.76 38.41 -12.53
N LYS A 624 -4.43 39.54 -13.18
CA LYS A 624 -3.07 39.84 -13.67
C LYS A 624 -2.05 39.68 -12.54
N SER A 625 -2.33 40.23 -11.35
CA SER A 625 -1.51 40.07 -10.13
C SER A 625 -1.27 38.62 -9.71
N SER A 626 -2.30 37.76 -9.80
CA SER A 626 -2.29 36.36 -9.39
C SER A 626 -1.63 35.41 -10.41
N THR A 627 -1.53 35.80 -11.68
CA THR A 627 -0.88 35.00 -12.73
C THR A 627 0.59 35.34 -12.94
N TRP A 628 1.10 36.45 -12.38
CA TRP A 628 2.51 36.84 -12.47
C TRP A 628 3.51 35.79 -11.98
N PHE A 629 3.11 34.85 -11.11
CA PHE A 629 3.93 33.69 -10.78
C PHE A 629 4.37 32.94 -12.05
N TYR A 630 3.45 32.66 -12.98
CA TYR A 630 3.72 31.88 -14.19
C TYR A 630 4.43 32.72 -15.25
N VAL A 631 4.01 33.97 -15.42
CA VAL A 631 4.66 34.92 -16.35
C VAL A 631 6.14 35.11 -15.98
N ALA A 632 6.43 35.33 -14.69
CA ALA A 632 7.80 35.49 -14.20
C ALA A 632 8.63 34.21 -14.26
N THR A 633 8.01 33.03 -14.21
CA THR A 633 8.71 31.73 -14.09
C THR A 633 8.94 31.03 -15.43
N TYR A 634 8.08 31.26 -16.42
CA TYR A 634 8.09 30.52 -17.69
C TYR A 634 8.07 31.44 -18.91
N VAL A 635 7.21 32.46 -18.92
CA VAL A 635 7.05 33.36 -20.08
C VAL A 635 8.27 34.25 -20.27
N ILE A 636 8.72 34.96 -19.22
CA ILE A 636 9.89 35.85 -19.32
C ILE A 636 11.16 35.09 -19.74
N PRO A 637 11.50 33.92 -19.15
CA PRO A 637 12.61 33.10 -19.66
C PRO A 637 12.46 32.74 -21.14
N GLY A 638 11.27 32.27 -21.57
CA GLY A 638 11.04 31.92 -22.97
C GLY A 638 11.21 33.11 -23.92
N LEU A 639 10.66 34.28 -23.56
CA LEU A 639 10.85 35.51 -24.33
C LEU A 639 12.32 35.94 -24.44
N CYS A 640 13.11 35.75 -23.36
CA CYS A 640 14.55 35.99 -23.44
C CYS A 640 15.25 34.99 -24.39
N THR A 641 14.88 33.71 -24.35
CA THR A 641 15.39 32.66 -25.26
C THR A 641 15.03 32.99 -26.72
N PHE A 642 13.86 33.60 -26.96
CA PHE A 642 13.44 34.11 -28.27
C PHE A 642 14.06 35.47 -28.68
N GLY A 643 14.91 36.07 -27.82
CA GLY A 643 15.57 37.36 -28.08
C GLY A 643 14.70 38.61 -27.86
N GLU A 644 13.49 38.49 -27.32
CA GLU A 644 12.47 39.55 -27.25
C GLU A 644 12.66 40.52 -26.05
N MET A 645 13.90 41.01 -25.89
CA MET A 645 14.31 41.86 -24.76
C MET A 645 13.44 43.13 -24.56
N PRO A 646 12.98 43.86 -25.59
CA PRO A 646 12.12 45.02 -25.39
C PRO A 646 10.77 44.67 -24.75
N LEU A 647 10.20 43.49 -25.04
CA LEU A 647 8.97 43.02 -24.41
C LEU A 647 9.23 42.60 -22.96
N VAL A 648 10.37 41.96 -22.70
CA VAL A 648 10.80 41.59 -21.34
C VAL A 648 10.95 42.83 -20.46
N ASP A 649 11.57 43.91 -20.94
CA ASP A 649 11.70 45.17 -20.21
C ASP A 649 10.34 45.84 -19.94
N SER A 650 9.39 45.78 -20.89
CA SER A 650 8.01 46.23 -20.66
C SER A 650 7.35 45.45 -19.53
N LEU A 651 7.42 44.11 -19.57
CA LEU A 651 6.85 43.23 -18.55
C LEU A 651 7.48 43.47 -17.17
N ILE A 652 8.79 43.70 -17.08
CA ILE A 652 9.48 44.04 -15.83
C ILE A 652 8.94 45.33 -15.22
N SER A 653 8.61 46.34 -16.04
CA SER A 653 8.04 47.59 -15.57
C SER A 653 6.64 47.40 -14.95
N GLU A 654 5.84 46.49 -15.53
CA GLU A 654 4.48 46.13 -15.10
C GLU A 654 4.44 45.12 -13.93
N ALA A 655 5.55 44.47 -13.59
CA ALA A 655 5.59 43.40 -12.61
C ALA A 655 5.23 43.88 -11.17
N PRO A 656 4.30 43.21 -10.45
CA PRO A 656 3.98 43.53 -9.07
C PRO A 656 5.18 43.36 -8.14
N ALA A 657 5.26 44.20 -7.10
CA ALA A 657 6.39 44.22 -6.17
C ALA A 657 6.75 42.85 -5.58
N ALA A 658 5.75 42.01 -5.27
CA ALA A 658 5.95 40.66 -4.75
C ALA A 658 6.70 39.69 -5.69
N TYR A 659 6.71 39.97 -7.00
CA TYR A 659 7.35 39.13 -8.02
C TYR A 659 8.64 39.73 -8.59
N LYS A 660 8.93 41.02 -8.37
CA LYS A 660 10.11 41.70 -8.97
C LYS A 660 11.43 40.99 -8.71
N ASN A 661 11.71 40.57 -7.48
CA ASN A 661 12.95 39.85 -7.16
C ASN A 661 13.08 38.51 -7.91
N ARG A 662 11.96 37.80 -8.14
CA ARG A 662 11.94 36.58 -8.95
C ARG A 662 12.18 36.88 -10.43
N VAL A 663 11.55 37.93 -10.96
CA VAL A 663 11.74 38.38 -12.34
C VAL A 663 13.20 38.76 -12.56
N TYR A 664 13.82 39.53 -11.66
CA TYR A 664 15.25 39.88 -11.75
C TYR A 664 16.16 38.64 -11.70
N ALA A 665 15.86 37.63 -10.87
CA ALA A 665 16.63 36.39 -10.84
C ALA A 665 16.56 35.59 -12.17
N PHE A 666 15.43 35.63 -12.88
CA PHE A 666 15.29 35.01 -14.21
C PHE A 666 15.94 35.87 -15.31
N LEU A 667 15.72 37.18 -15.30
CA LEU A 667 16.35 38.12 -16.23
C LEU A 667 17.87 38.06 -16.16
N ALA A 668 18.44 38.03 -14.95
CA ALA A 668 19.88 37.91 -14.74
C ALA A 668 20.40 36.58 -15.30
N THR A 669 19.70 35.46 -15.08
CA THR A 669 20.06 34.17 -15.67
C THR A 669 20.02 34.24 -17.20
N SER A 670 18.99 34.86 -17.78
CA SER A 670 18.82 34.93 -19.23
C SER A 670 19.84 35.85 -19.89
N LYS A 671 20.08 37.04 -19.32
CA LYS A 671 21.14 37.96 -19.75
C LYS A 671 22.52 37.32 -19.64
N ALA A 672 22.78 36.51 -18.62
CA ALA A 672 24.04 35.78 -18.52
C ALA A 672 24.22 34.80 -19.69
N VAL A 673 23.14 34.15 -20.16
CA VAL A 673 23.20 33.28 -21.34
C VAL A 673 23.40 34.07 -22.63
N THR A 674 22.62 35.15 -22.85
CA THR A 674 22.52 35.84 -24.14
C THR A 674 23.45 37.05 -24.34
N SER A 675 24.06 37.60 -23.28
CA SER A 675 24.99 38.72 -23.35
C SER A 675 26.43 38.25 -23.57
N GLU A 676 27.21 39.05 -24.30
CA GLU A 676 28.68 38.91 -24.36
C GLU A 676 29.36 39.39 -23.07
N ASP A 677 28.68 40.26 -22.28
CA ASP A 677 29.16 40.73 -20.98
C ASP A 677 28.24 40.24 -19.85
N ILE A 678 28.81 39.45 -18.94
CA ILE A 678 28.19 38.91 -17.74
C ILE A 678 27.98 40.00 -16.65
N ASP A 679 28.75 41.09 -16.66
CA ASP A 679 28.65 42.13 -15.62
C ASP A 679 27.29 42.84 -15.68
N ASP A 680 26.70 42.91 -16.88
CA ASP A 680 25.34 43.36 -17.18
C ASP A 680 24.27 42.50 -16.48
N ALA A 681 24.50 41.19 -16.40
CA ALA A 681 23.64 40.25 -15.67
C ALA A 681 23.85 40.33 -14.15
N LEU A 682 25.10 40.52 -13.71
CA LEU A 682 25.42 40.73 -12.29
C LEU A 682 24.80 42.03 -11.75
N ALA A 683 24.69 43.07 -12.58
CA ALA A 683 24.01 44.32 -12.24
C ALA A 683 22.48 44.18 -12.09
N VAL A 684 21.87 43.17 -12.74
CA VAL A 684 20.44 42.83 -12.51
C VAL A 684 20.24 42.17 -11.14
N VAL A 685 21.19 41.34 -10.68
CA VAL A 685 21.13 40.72 -9.34
C VAL A 685 21.13 41.77 -8.23
N ASP A 686 21.84 42.89 -8.41
CA ASP A 686 21.87 43.98 -7.41
C ASP A 686 20.51 44.68 -7.24
N ARG A 687 19.60 44.56 -8.23
CA ARG A 687 18.22 45.08 -8.16
C ARG A 687 17.30 44.25 -7.26
N ILE A 688 17.73 43.05 -6.85
CA ILE A 688 17.05 42.24 -5.84
C ILE A 688 17.21 42.93 -4.49
N VAL A 689 16.11 43.38 -3.90
CA VAL A 689 16.11 44.08 -2.60
C VAL A 689 15.00 43.55 -1.71
N ASN A 690 15.26 43.41 -0.42
CA ASN A 690 14.27 42.97 0.55
C ASN A 690 14.43 43.72 1.87
N LYS A 691 13.35 43.88 2.65
CA LYS A 691 13.43 44.52 3.98
C LYS A 691 14.10 43.61 5.01
N ASP A 692 13.93 42.30 4.84
CA ASP A 692 14.63 41.28 5.60
C ASP A 692 15.96 40.96 4.89
N LYS A 693 17.09 41.25 5.55
CA LYS A 693 18.42 41.04 4.98
C LYS A 693 18.77 39.56 4.82
N VAL A 694 18.24 38.67 5.67
CA VAL A 694 18.40 37.22 5.53
C VAL A 694 17.72 36.77 4.25
N LYS A 695 16.49 37.24 4.00
CA LYS A 695 15.74 36.95 2.77
C LYS A 695 16.37 37.57 1.52
N GLU A 696 16.82 38.83 1.57
CA GLU A 696 17.55 39.48 0.46
C GLU A 696 18.78 38.66 0.05
N THR A 697 19.60 38.28 1.04
CA THR A 697 20.84 37.53 0.82
C THR A 697 20.53 36.18 0.18
N LYS A 698 19.54 35.43 0.71
CA LYS A 698 19.08 34.17 0.12
C LYS A 698 18.56 34.36 -1.31
N GLU A 699 17.78 35.40 -1.59
CA GLU A 699 17.26 35.68 -2.94
C GLU A 699 18.40 35.97 -3.93
N LYS A 700 19.42 36.76 -3.54
CA LYS A 700 20.62 37.02 -4.35
C LYS A 700 21.47 35.77 -4.60
N ILE A 701 21.79 35.01 -3.55
CA ILE A 701 22.58 33.78 -3.69
C ILE A 701 21.85 32.76 -4.57
N ASN A 702 20.53 32.60 -4.42
CA ASN A 702 19.74 31.73 -5.30
C ASN A 702 19.78 32.22 -6.76
N ALA A 703 19.75 33.53 -7.03
CA ALA A 703 19.83 34.09 -8.38
C ALA A 703 21.20 33.89 -9.06
N LEU A 704 22.29 33.94 -8.28
CA LEU A 704 23.66 33.71 -8.77
C LEU A 704 23.98 32.22 -8.96
N THR A 705 23.36 31.32 -8.17
CA THR A 705 23.68 29.89 -8.12
C THR A 705 22.60 29.01 -8.76
N TYR A 706 21.67 28.51 -7.95
CA TYR A 706 20.46 27.77 -8.28
C TYR A 706 19.45 27.91 -7.13
N PHE A 707 18.17 27.62 -7.37
CA PHE A 707 17.15 27.73 -6.33
C PHE A 707 17.25 26.62 -5.27
N ALA A 708 17.50 26.97 -4.00
CA ALA A 708 17.83 26.01 -2.95
C ALA A 708 16.80 24.89 -2.73
N GLN A 709 15.50 25.18 -2.90
CA GLN A 709 14.42 24.20 -2.71
C GLN A 709 14.24 23.23 -3.90
N ASN A 710 14.85 23.51 -5.07
CA ASN A 710 14.83 22.62 -6.22
C ASN A 710 16.09 22.85 -7.07
N LYS A 711 17.07 21.94 -6.94
CA LYS A 711 18.34 21.98 -7.70
C LYS A 711 18.13 22.01 -9.22
N GLY A 712 17.03 21.43 -9.73
CA GLY A 712 16.65 21.45 -11.15
C GLY A 712 16.24 22.84 -11.65
N SER A 713 15.85 23.77 -10.77
CA SER A 713 15.67 25.18 -11.14
C SER A 713 17.04 25.89 -11.16
N LYS A 714 17.78 25.60 -12.23
CA LYS A 714 19.06 26.23 -12.58
C LYS A 714 18.88 27.77 -12.65
N ARG A 715 19.91 28.48 -12.23
CA ARG A 715 20.07 29.95 -12.30
C ARG A 715 21.46 30.26 -12.83
N MET A 716 21.83 31.54 -12.89
CA MET A 716 23.03 32.07 -13.55
C MET A 716 24.21 31.09 -13.64
N ALA A 717 24.93 30.80 -12.55
CA ALA A 717 26.09 29.90 -12.61
C ALA A 717 25.73 28.47 -13.01
N ALA A 718 24.65 27.88 -12.49
CA ALA A 718 24.25 26.51 -12.82
C ALA A 718 23.83 26.35 -14.30
N THR A 719 23.23 27.38 -14.90
CA THR A 719 22.88 27.42 -16.33
C THR A 719 24.14 27.58 -17.18
N LEU A 720 25.03 28.53 -16.82
CA LEU A 720 26.31 28.72 -17.52
C LEU A 720 27.18 27.46 -17.51
N ILE A 721 27.24 26.74 -16.38
CA ILE A 721 27.95 25.46 -16.28
C ILE A 721 27.34 24.40 -17.20
N ALA A 722 26.00 24.35 -17.32
CA ALA A 722 25.32 23.41 -18.21
C ALA A 722 25.56 23.69 -19.70
N LEU A 723 25.89 24.94 -20.08
CA LEU A 723 26.32 25.31 -21.44
C LEU A 723 27.78 24.90 -21.74
N GLY A 724 28.49 24.32 -20.77
CA GLY A 724 29.81 23.70 -20.96
C GLY A 724 31.01 24.65 -20.81
N PRO A 725 32.23 24.14 -21.07
CA PRO A 725 33.48 24.79 -20.66
C PRO A 725 33.70 26.22 -21.17
N GLY A 726 33.14 26.58 -22.32
CA GLY A 726 33.23 27.92 -22.88
C GLY A 726 32.59 29.01 -22.01
N ARG A 727 31.66 28.66 -21.11
CA ARG A 727 30.96 29.60 -20.21
C ARG A 727 31.45 29.54 -18.76
N TYR A 728 32.48 28.74 -18.45
CA TYR A 728 32.97 28.58 -17.08
C TYR A 728 33.59 29.86 -16.49
N ALA A 729 34.15 30.76 -17.32
CA ALA A 729 34.68 32.03 -16.83
C ALA A 729 33.57 32.95 -16.26
N ASP A 730 32.42 33.01 -16.95
CA ASP A 730 31.24 33.77 -16.51
C ASP A 730 30.60 33.13 -15.27
N ALA A 731 30.54 31.79 -15.23
CA ALA A 731 30.05 31.07 -14.07
C ALA A 731 30.91 31.37 -12.83
N VAL A 732 32.24 31.42 -12.98
CA VAL A 732 33.17 31.78 -11.89
C VAL A 732 32.91 33.20 -11.37
N LYS A 733 32.78 34.21 -12.24
CA LYS A 733 32.43 35.58 -11.83
C LYS A 733 31.12 35.64 -11.01
N ALA A 734 30.11 34.87 -11.42
CA ALA A 734 28.84 34.78 -10.67
C ALA A 734 29.01 34.12 -9.30
N LEU A 735 29.87 33.10 -9.20
CA LEU A 735 30.20 32.42 -7.94
C LEU A 735 31.07 33.28 -7.01
N GLU A 736 32.00 34.06 -7.55
CA GLU A 736 32.81 35.04 -6.80
C GLU A 736 31.92 36.15 -6.22
N LYS A 737 30.95 36.67 -6.98
CA LYS A 737 29.95 37.61 -6.45
C LYS A 737 29.08 36.97 -5.37
N ALA A 738 28.73 35.69 -5.51
CA ALA A 738 27.99 34.96 -4.49
C ALA A 738 28.82 34.74 -3.22
N GLN A 739 30.11 34.44 -3.36
CA GLN A 739 31.05 34.36 -2.24
C GLN A 739 31.13 35.68 -1.48
N ALA A 740 31.37 36.80 -2.16
CA ALA A 740 31.47 38.12 -1.52
C ALA A 740 30.22 38.45 -0.68
N ILE A 741 29.03 38.13 -1.20
CA ILE A 741 27.75 38.31 -0.49
C ILE A 741 27.63 37.41 0.77
N LEU A 742 28.23 36.21 0.77
CA LEU A 742 28.27 35.32 1.94
C LEU A 742 29.32 35.76 2.96
N ASP A 743 30.46 36.26 2.49
CA ASP A 743 31.57 36.73 3.31
C ASP A 743 31.14 38.00 4.09
N ASP A 744 30.50 38.96 3.40
CA ASP A 744 29.91 40.19 3.97
C ASP A 744 28.70 39.96 4.90
N PHE A 745 28.07 38.78 4.86
CA PHE A 745 26.89 38.51 5.69
C PHE A 745 27.26 38.26 7.16
N THR A 746 26.78 39.12 8.06
CA THR A 746 26.93 38.98 9.51
C THR A 746 25.58 38.97 10.22
N THR A 747 25.40 38.09 11.20
CA THR A 747 24.20 38.04 12.06
C THR A 747 24.51 37.36 13.39
N ASP A 748 23.87 37.80 14.46
CA ASP A 748 23.91 37.15 15.79
C ASP A 748 22.90 35.99 15.89
N ASP A 749 21.98 35.88 14.93
CA ASP A 749 21.00 34.79 14.85
C ASP A 749 21.66 33.51 14.30
N LYS A 750 21.83 32.53 15.19
CA LYS A 750 22.34 31.18 14.94
C LYS A 750 21.63 30.42 13.80
N GLU A 751 20.31 30.57 13.66
CA GLU A 751 19.54 29.91 12.60
C GLU A 751 19.77 30.63 11.26
N ALA A 752 19.78 31.96 11.26
CA ALA A 752 20.08 32.74 10.08
C ALA A 752 21.52 32.50 9.58
N ALA A 753 22.50 32.42 10.49
CA ALA A 753 23.89 32.11 10.17
C ALA A 753 24.03 30.74 9.49
N PHE A 754 23.45 29.68 10.09
CA PHE A 754 23.39 28.35 9.48
C PHE A 754 22.67 28.37 8.12
N THR A 755 21.49 28.99 8.06
CA THR A 755 20.63 28.97 6.87
C THR A 755 21.26 29.68 5.67
N VAL A 756 21.95 30.80 5.91
CA VAL A 756 22.58 31.59 4.83
C VAL A 756 23.94 31.02 4.45
N LYS A 757 24.85 30.79 5.41
CA LYS A 757 26.24 30.42 5.09
C LYS A 757 26.44 28.94 4.82
N ILE A 758 25.67 28.05 5.46
CA ILE A 758 25.76 26.60 5.25
C ILE A 758 24.65 26.15 4.29
N LEU A 759 23.39 26.10 4.74
CA LEU A 759 22.30 25.45 3.99
C LEU A 759 22.06 26.04 2.58
N GLN A 760 22.33 27.34 2.37
CA GLN A 760 22.20 27.99 1.06
C GLN A 760 23.50 28.63 0.55
N GLY A 761 24.63 28.47 1.25
CA GLY A 761 25.86 29.22 1.03
C GLY A 761 27.01 28.39 0.46
N TYR A 762 28.13 28.31 1.19
CA TYR A 762 29.40 27.75 0.68
C TYR A 762 29.32 26.31 0.13
N PRO A 763 28.54 25.37 0.70
CA PRO A 763 28.31 24.05 0.10
C PRO A 763 27.77 24.10 -1.34
N LYS A 764 26.94 25.10 -1.68
CA LYS A 764 26.47 25.29 -3.06
C LYS A 764 27.61 25.70 -3.99
N LEU A 765 28.52 26.56 -3.50
CA LEU A 765 29.68 27.00 -4.27
C LEU A 765 30.61 25.81 -4.52
N ALA A 766 30.94 25.03 -3.49
CA ALA A 766 31.70 23.78 -3.63
C ALA A 766 31.09 22.85 -4.69
N TYR A 767 29.77 22.60 -4.61
CA TYR A 767 29.05 21.78 -5.60
C TYR A 767 29.15 22.35 -7.03
N LEU A 768 28.96 23.66 -7.24
CA LEU A 768 29.06 24.24 -8.58
C LEU A 768 30.49 24.28 -9.12
N TYR A 769 31.50 24.42 -8.26
CA TYR A 769 32.91 24.26 -8.64
C TYR A 769 33.27 22.81 -9.00
N SER A 770 32.61 21.80 -8.40
CA SER A 770 32.81 20.39 -8.76
C SER A 770 32.35 20.08 -10.19
N LEU A 771 31.20 20.65 -10.61
CA LEU A 771 30.68 20.51 -11.97
C LEU A 771 31.58 21.12 -13.06
N MET A 772 32.48 22.05 -12.68
CA MET A 772 33.52 22.61 -13.55
C MET A 772 34.88 21.89 -13.43
N ASN A 773 34.95 20.78 -12.69
CA ASN A 773 36.17 20.05 -12.34
C ASN A 773 37.26 20.92 -11.65
N LYS A 774 36.86 21.98 -10.93
CA LYS A 774 37.78 22.88 -10.21
C LYS A 774 38.03 22.39 -8.79
N LYS A 775 38.73 21.25 -8.67
CA LYS A 775 38.90 20.50 -7.41
C LYS A 775 39.53 21.33 -6.27
N ASP A 776 40.58 22.10 -6.53
CA ASP A 776 41.23 22.90 -5.48
C ASP A 776 40.30 23.97 -4.90
N THR A 777 39.48 24.61 -5.75
CA THR A 777 38.48 25.59 -5.32
C THR A 777 37.32 24.91 -4.57
N GLN A 778 36.88 23.72 -5.02
CA GLN A 778 35.88 22.92 -4.31
C GLN A 778 36.37 22.53 -2.90
N LEU A 779 37.63 22.09 -2.77
CA LEU A 779 38.25 21.76 -1.49
C LEU A 779 38.28 22.98 -0.56
N ALA A 780 38.74 24.13 -1.04
CA ALA A 780 38.75 25.37 -0.26
C ALA A 780 37.35 25.75 0.27
N PHE A 781 36.28 25.59 -0.54
CA PHE A 781 34.92 25.84 -0.06
C PHE A 781 34.41 24.79 0.94
N CYS A 782 34.86 23.54 0.91
CA CYS A 782 34.59 22.59 1.99
C CYS A 782 35.34 22.97 3.28
N GLU A 783 36.57 23.49 3.20
CA GLU A 783 37.30 24.03 4.36
C GLU A 783 36.59 25.25 4.95
N THR A 784 36.13 26.19 4.13
CA THR A 784 35.31 27.33 4.58
C THR A 784 34.00 26.86 5.22
N THR A 785 33.32 25.88 4.62
CA THR A 785 32.09 25.30 5.17
C THR A 785 32.32 24.71 6.56
N GLU A 786 33.40 23.94 6.74
CA GLU A 786 33.76 23.34 8.03
C GLU A 786 34.14 24.39 9.08
N ALA A 787 34.92 25.41 8.71
CA ALA A 787 35.29 26.50 9.60
C ALA A 787 34.05 27.26 10.10
N VAL A 788 33.16 27.66 9.18
CA VAL A 788 31.90 28.34 9.52
C VAL A 788 30.99 27.44 10.36
N ALA A 789 30.93 26.13 10.05
CA ALA A 789 30.16 25.17 10.85
C ALA A 789 30.66 25.06 12.31
N ARG A 790 31.98 25.18 12.55
CA ARG A 790 32.54 25.21 13.90
C ARG A 790 32.20 26.49 14.66
N ASP A 791 32.13 27.62 13.98
CA ASP A 791 31.91 28.94 14.60
C ASP A 791 30.43 29.28 14.83
N ILE A 792 29.50 28.55 14.20
CA ILE A 792 28.06 28.67 14.48
C ILE A 792 27.76 28.39 15.96
N SER A 793 27.01 29.31 16.58
CA SER A 793 26.60 29.23 17.97
C SER A 793 25.36 28.36 18.17
N GLY A 794 25.26 27.72 19.34
CA GLY A 794 24.17 26.79 19.67
C GLY A 794 24.34 25.38 19.10
N ALA A 795 24.16 24.36 19.94
CA ALA A 795 24.51 22.98 19.61
C ALA A 795 23.76 22.43 18.39
N LEU A 796 22.43 22.64 18.28
CA LEU A 796 21.64 22.13 17.16
C LEU A 796 22.19 22.60 15.79
N TRP A 797 22.44 23.89 15.66
CA TRP A 797 22.89 24.50 14.40
C TRP A 797 24.35 24.18 14.09
N LYS A 798 25.20 24.05 15.11
CA LYS A 798 26.58 23.54 14.97
C LYS A 798 26.61 22.08 14.52
N VAL A 799 25.78 21.21 15.12
CA VAL A 799 25.63 19.80 14.71
C VAL A 799 25.18 19.70 13.27
N ARG A 800 24.09 20.40 12.90
CA ARG A 800 23.62 20.45 11.50
C ARG A 800 24.70 20.99 10.56
N GLY A 801 25.40 22.06 10.95
CA GLY A 801 26.48 22.65 10.16
C GLY A 801 27.62 21.66 9.88
N LEU A 802 28.06 20.93 10.90
CA LEU A 802 29.12 19.92 10.78
C LEU A 802 28.67 18.69 9.98
N CYS A 803 27.40 18.30 10.07
CA CYS A 803 26.80 17.28 9.21
C CYS A 803 26.80 17.70 7.72
N GLU A 804 26.43 18.95 7.40
CA GLU A 804 26.51 19.48 6.03
C GLU A 804 27.97 19.61 5.54
N ALA A 805 28.91 19.99 6.43
CA ALA A 805 30.34 19.97 6.13
C ALA A 805 30.85 18.56 5.83
N SER A 806 30.38 17.54 6.57
CA SER A 806 30.66 16.13 6.29
C SER A 806 30.19 15.73 4.88
N SER A 807 28.97 16.12 4.49
CA SER A 807 28.45 15.90 3.13
C SER A 807 29.32 16.57 2.05
N CYS A 808 29.84 17.77 2.30
CA CYS A 808 30.81 18.43 1.42
C CYS A 808 32.07 17.57 1.23
N TRP A 809 32.64 17.06 2.33
CA TRP A 809 33.84 16.22 2.29
C TRP A 809 33.64 14.85 1.64
N ILE A 810 32.46 14.23 1.81
CA ILE A 810 32.09 13.01 1.09
C ILE A 810 32.09 13.28 -0.43
N SER A 811 31.56 14.43 -0.88
CA SER A 811 31.51 14.79 -2.31
C SER A 811 32.89 14.98 -2.99
N VAL A 812 33.97 15.08 -2.21
CA VAL A 812 35.37 15.12 -2.70
C VAL A 812 36.18 13.87 -2.34
N GLY A 813 35.54 12.82 -1.81
CA GLY A 813 36.19 11.58 -1.40
C GLY A 813 37.07 11.69 -0.14
N ARG A 814 36.95 12.77 0.65
CA ARG A 814 37.71 12.99 1.89
C ARG A 814 36.97 12.45 3.10
N LEU A 815 36.78 11.12 3.10
CA LEU A 815 36.06 10.40 4.15
C LEU A 815 36.70 10.58 5.54
N ASP A 816 38.00 10.83 5.60
CA ASP A 816 38.74 11.17 6.81
C ASP A 816 38.26 12.48 7.46
N ARG A 817 38.08 13.53 6.66
CA ARG A 817 37.60 14.86 7.11
C ARG A 817 36.10 14.81 7.41
N ALA A 818 35.33 14.08 6.61
CA ALA A 818 33.92 13.81 6.86
C ALA A 818 33.70 13.15 8.24
N ALA A 819 34.42 12.05 8.51
CA ALA A 819 34.37 11.36 9.80
C ALA A 819 34.77 12.27 10.97
N GLN A 820 35.78 13.12 10.80
CA GLN A 820 36.17 14.11 11.82
C GLN A 820 35.04 15.09 12.13
N CYS A 821 34.38 15.65 11.12
CA CYS A 821 33.21 16.52 11.31
C CYS A 821 32.08 15.83 12.10
N LEU A 822 31.82 14.54 11.83
CA LEU A 822 30.79 13.79 12.56
C LEU A 822 31.18 13.46 14.01
N VAL A 823 32.47 13.25 14.29
CA VAL A 823 32.98 13.10 15.67
C VAL A 823 32.80 14.41 16.45
N GLU A 824 33.13 15.56 15.85
CA GLU A 824 32.94 16.87 16.47
C GLU A 824 31.45 17.21 16.67
N ALA A 825 30.61 16.88 15.68
CA ALA A 825 29.16 17.04 15.77
C ALA A 825 28.58 16.18 16.91
N ARG A 826 29.01 14.91 17.03
CA ARG A 826 28.61 14.05 18.14
C ARG A 826 29.05 14.61 19.48
N SER A 827 30.28 15.11 19.60
CA SER A 827 30.77 15.76 20.82
C SER A 827 29.93 17.00 21.20
N ALA A 828 29.50 17.79 20.22
CA ALA A 828 28.60 18.93 20.44
C ALA A 828 27.20 18.51 20.91
N ALA A 829 26.65 17.41 20.38
CA ALA A 829 25.37 16.84 20.81
C ALA A 829 25.44 16.24 22.22
N ASP A 830 26.45 15.39 22.49
CA ASP A 830 26.70 14.80 23.80
C ASP A 830 26.93 15.91 24.86
N GLY A 831 27.61 16.99 24.48
CA GLY A 831 27.93 18.13 25.33
C GLY A 831 26.75 18.95 25.85
N VAL A 832 25.53 18.78 25.32
CA VAL A 832 24.30 19.42 25.84
C VAL A 832 23.37 18.47 26.60
N VAL A 833 23.59 17.16 26.51
CA VAL A 833 22.79 16.16 27.24
C VAL A 833 22.86 16.41 28.75
N GLY A 834 21.69 16.50 29.40
CA GLY A 834 21.60 16.71 30.85
C GLY A 834 21.80 18.14 31.33
N LYS A 835 22.02 19.12 30.43
CA LYS A 835 22.16 20.55 30.77
C LYS A 835 20.86 21.35 30.62
N GLY A 836 19.70 20.68 30.77
CA GLY A 836 18.39 21.30 30.52
C GLY A 836 18.09 21.61 29.05
N ALA A 837 18.84 21.01 28.11
CA ALA A 837 18.54 21.11 26.68
C ALA A 837 17.23 20.39 26.35
N ASP A 838 16.48 20.94 25.39
CA ASP A 838 15.21 20.39 24.95
C ASP A 838 15.39 18.97 24.37
N ALA A 839 14.51 18.05 24.78
CA ALA A 839 14.63 16.65 24.40
C ALA A 839 14.39 16.41 22.90
N SER A 840 13.59 17.26 22.24
CA SER A 840 13.37 17.19 20.80
C SER A 840 14.54 17.76 20.02
N GLU A 841 15.15 18.89 20.44
CA GLU A 841 16.40 19.39 19.86
C GLU A 841 17.51 18.34 19.96
N VAL A 842 17.67 17.72 21.14
CA VAL A 842 18.70 16.68 21.36
C VAL A 842 18.44 15.46 20.48
N ALA A 843 17.20 14.96 20.39
CA ALA A 843 16.88 13.85 19.50
C ALA A 843 17.09 14.21 18.01
N GLU A 844 16.77 15.44 17.61
CA GLU A 844 17.00 15.90 16.24
C GLU A 844 18.50 15.98 15.89
N MET A 845 19.37 16.36 16.83
CA MET A 845 20.83 16.30 16.63
C MET A 845 21.30 14.89 16.25
N TYR A 846 20.81 13.84 16.93
CA TYR A 846 21.18 12.46 16.56
C TYR A 846 20.49 11.98 15.28
N LEU A 847 19.32 12.52 14.89
CA LEU A 847 18.74 12.25 13.56
C LEU A 847 19.63 12.78 12.43
N TRP A 848 20.21 13.97 12.58
CA TRP A 848 21.17 14.53 11.62
C TRP A 848 22.49 13.75 11.60
N LEU A 849 22.99 13.31 12.76
CA LEU A 849 24.14 12.43 12.84
C LEU A 849 23.89 11.09 12.15
N ALA A 850 22.75 10.43 12.40
CA ALA A 850 22.40 9.14 11.79
C ALA A 850 22.35 9.26 10.25
N ARG A 851 21.66 10.28 9.72
CA ARG A 851 21.63 10.56 8.27
C ARG A 851 23.01 10.75 7.65
N SER A 852 23.91 11.42 8.36
CA SER A 852 25.25 11.72 7.86
C SER A 852 26.20 10.52 7.97
N GLN A 853 26.00 9.65 8.97
CA GLN A 853 26.71 8.37 9.08
C GLN A 853 26.26 7.38 7.99
N VAL A 854 24.96 7.35 7.61
CA VAL A 854 24.48 6.61 6.43
C VAL A 854 25.23 7.06 5.18
N ALA A 855 25.33 8.37 4.94
CA ALA A 855 26.05 8.91 3.78
C ALA A 855 27.57 8.65 3.79
N LEU A 856 28.16 8.37 4.97
CA LEU A 856 29.57 8.02 5.12
C LEU A 856 29.85 6.52 4.91
N GLY A 857 28.85 5.64 5.06
CA GLY A 857 28.99 4.19 4.95
C GLY A 857 29.55 3.46 6.18
N ASP A 858 29.75 4.16 7.31
CA ASP A 858 30.27 3.58 8.57
C ASP A 858 29.16 2.83 9.33
N LYS A 859 28.84 1.60 8.88
CA LYS A 859 27.79 0.74 9.48
C LYS A 859 27.94 0.61 11.01
N GLY A 860 29.17 0.46 11.50
CA GLY A 860 29.46 0.26 12.92
C GLY A 860 29.12 1.46 13.81
N ARG A 861 29.56 2.68 13.41
CA ARG A 861 29.17 3.90 14.14
C ARG A 861 27.71 4.25 13.97
N LEU A 862 27.12 3.95 12.81
CA LEU A 862 25.73 4.24 12.50
C LEU A 862 24.78 3.55 13.48
N LEU A 863 24.97 2.26 13.77
CA LEU A 863 24.17 1.53 14.77
C LEU A 863 24.16 2.26 16.12
N GLU A 864 25.33 2.60 16.66
CA GLU A 864 25.46 3.30 17.95
C GLU A 864 24.73 4.66 17.96
N VAL A 865 24.84 5.42 16.87
CA VAL A 865 24.14 6.71 16.72
C VAL A 865 22.62 6.51 16.63
N VAL A 866 22.13 5.47 15.95
CA VAL A 866 20.69 5.18 15.79
C VAL A 866 20.09 4.65 17.10
N SER A 867 20.77 3.76 17.83
CA SER A 867 20.34 3.33 19.17
C SER A 867 20.30 4.51 20.14
N THR A 868 21.26 5.44 20.03
CA THR A 868 21.26 6.68 20.82
C THR A 868 20.09 7.59 20.41
N PHE A 869 19.85 7.80 19.12
CA PHE A 869 18.73 8.57 18.59
C PHE A 869 17.38 8.05 19.10
N ALA A 870 17.16 6.74 19.03
CA ALA A 870 15.96 6.10 19.57
C ALA A 870 15.82 6.35 21.08
N THR A 871 16.91 6.20 21.83
CA THR A 871 16.95 6.43 23.29
C THR A 871 16.66 7.89 23.67
N LYS A 872 17.14 8.87 22.88
CA LYS A 872 16.77 10.29 23.09
C LYS A 872 15.31 10.55 22.70
N SER A 873 14.83 9.93 21.62
CA SER A 873 13.46 10.10 21.13
C SER A 873 12.39 9.66 22.14
N VAL A 874 12.65 8.62 22.93
CA VAL A 874 11.79 8.23 24.07
C VAL A 874 11.62 9.39 25.07
N ARG A 875 12.67 10.17 25.32
CA ARG A 875 12.67 11.29 26.29
C ARG A 875 11.98 12.56 25.81
N ILE A 876 11.50 12.62 24.56
CA ILE A 876 10.69 13.75 24.06
C ILE A 876 9.37 13.87 24.83
N PHE A 877 8.87 12.75 25.36
CA PHE A 877 7.67 12.69 26.17
C PHE A 877 7.98 12.04 27.52
N ASP A 878 7.73 12.77 28.61
CA ASP A 878 7.91 12.29 29.98
C ASP A 878 6.59 11.72 30.51
N GLU A 879 6.57 10.40 30.68
CA GLU A 879 5.41 9.63 31.14
C GLU A 879 5.08 9.84 32.63
N SER A 880 5.89 10.62 33.37
CA SER A 880 5.68 10.90 34.80
C SER A 880 4.92 12.19 35.12
N ILE A 881 4.62 13.02 34.12
CA ILE A 881 3.89 14.29 34.29
C ILE A 881 2.39 14.04 34.38
N THR A 882 1.71 14.61 35.39
CA THR A 882 0.27 14.41 35.61
C THR A 882 -0.61 15.31 34.73
N ASP A 883 -1.86 14.92 34.48
CA ASP A 883 -2.86 15.72 33.74
C ASP A 883 -2.99 17.16 34.29
N GLU A 884 -2.91 17.32 35.60
CA GLU A 884 -2.97 18.62 36.30
C GLU A 884 -1.74 19.50 36.00
N GLN A 885 -0.56 18.88 35.85
CA GLN A 885 0.67 19.56 35.44
C GLN A 885 0.63 19.93 33.95
N TRP A 886 0.03 19.11 33.09
CA TRP A 886 -0.21 19.44 31.68
C TRP A 886 -1.21 20.58 31.50
N ALA A 887 -2.31 20.58 32.26
CA ALA A 887 -3.34 21.61 32.21
C ALA A 887 -2.84 23.03 32.58
N SER A 888 -1.65 23.15 33.17
CA SER A 888 -0.97 24.43 33.42
C SER A 888 -0.46 25.13 32.14
N GLY A 889 -0.37 24.41 31.01
CA GLY A 889 0.19 24.90 29.75
C GLY A 889 1.73 24.99 29.74
N GLN A 890 2.41 24.56 30.81
CA GLN A 890 3.86 24.72 30.97
C GLN A 890 4.72 23.79 30.07
N TYR A 891 4.14 22.72 29.52
CA TYR A 891 4.90 21.63 28.86
C TYR A 891 4.58 21.44 27.36
N GLY A 892 3.75 22.31 26.76
CA GLY A 892 3.32 22.21 25.35
C GLY A 892 2.02 21.42 25.14
N GLU A 893 1.63 21.18 23.89
CA GLU A 893 0.48 20.32 23.56
C GLU A 893 0.90 18.83 23.61
N HIS A 894 0.33 18.11 24.57
CA HIS A 894 0.57 16.68 24.86
C HIS A 894 0.62 15.79 23.59
N ASP A 895 -0.33 16.00 22.67
CA ASP A 895 -0.47 15.21 21.44
C ASP A 895 0.63 15.50 20.40
N GLU A 896 1.21 16.70 20.39
CA GLU A 896 2.32 17.05 19.49
C GLU A 896 3.62 16.35 19.89
N LEU A 897 3.91 16.28 21.19
CA LEU A 897 5.12 15.62 21.71
C LEU A 897 5.04 14.09 21.57
N LEU A 898 3.86 13.49 21.81
CA LEU A 898 3.59 12.09 21.48
C LEU A 898 3.77 11.83 19.97
N THR A 899 3.26 12.73 19.13
CA THR A 899 3.43 12.67 17.66
C THR A 899 4.90 12.73 17.25
N LEU A 900 5.68 13.59 17.88
CA LEU A 900 7.10 13.78 17.57
C LEU A 900 7.92 12.56 17.99
N ARG A 901 7.71 12.06 19.22
CA ARG A 901 8.31 10.81 19.74
C ARG A 901 8.02 9.62 18.82
N GLY A 902 6.75 9.37 18.49
CA GLY A 902 6.36 8.27 17.61
C GLY A 902 6.98 8.38 16.22
N GLY A 903 6.94 9.58 15.62
CA GLY A 903 7.53 9.85 14.31
C GLY A 903 9.05 9.68 14.28
N TYR A 904 9.75 9.99 15.38
CA TYR A 904 11.20 9.81 15.49
C TYR A 904 11.59 8.34 15.71
N LEU A 905 10.86 7.60 16.54
CA LEU A 905 11.08 6.15 16.73
C LEU A 905 10.88 5.37 15.42
N ILE A 906 9.83 5.69 14.63
CA ILE A 906 9.64 5.09 13.30
C ILE A 906 10.81 5.39 12.36
N ARG A 907 11.39 6.60 12.41
CA ARG A 907 12.59 6.93 11.63
C ARG A 907 13.82 6.15 12.09
N ALA A 908 14.00 5.95 13.39
CA ALA A 908 15.10 5.15 13.92
C ALA A 908 14.99 3.69 13.45
N ALA A 909 13.81 3.08 13.60
CA ALA A 909 13.54 1.73 13.12
C ALA A 909 13.79 1.57 11.61
N LYS A 910 13.37 2.53 10.77
CA LYS A 910 13.64 2.50 9.33
C LYS A 910 15.13 2.51 8.97
N VAL A 911 15.98 3.17 9.76
CA VAL A 911 17.42 3.14 9.54
C VAL A 911 18.01 1.78 9.97
N LEU A 912 17.50 1.17 11.03
CA LEU A 912 17.91 -0.18 11.45
C LEU A 912 17.51 -1.26 10.43
N ILE A 913 16.31 -1.17 9.86
CA ILE A 913 15.86 -2.05 8.77
C ILE A 913 16.83 -1.99 7.58
N SER A 914 17.23 -0.79 7.13
CA SER A 914 18.21 -0.61 6.04
C SER A 914 19.65 -1.03 6.39
N LEU A 915 19.85 -1.71 7.51
CA LEU A 915 21.13 -2.22 8.01
C LEU A 915 21.06 -3.69 8.45
N GLY A 916 19.93 -4.38 8.24
CA GLY A 916 19.70 -5.77 8.68
C GLY A 916 19.21 -5.94 10.12
N TYR A 917 19.19 -4.89 10.95
CA TYR A 917 18.78 -4.95 12.37
C TYR A 917 17.25 -4.93 12.52
N THR A 918 16.58 -5.93 11.96
CA THR A 918 15.11 -6.07 11.91
C THR A 918 14.50 -6.24 13.30
N ASP A 919 15.14 -7.00 14.20
CA ASP A 919 14.66 -7.25 15.55
C ASP A 919 14.71 -6.01 16.46
N GLU A 920 15.82 -5.25 16.43
CA GLU A 920 15.91 -3.96 17.11
C GLU A 920 14.92 -2.95 16.52
N ALA A 921 14.72 -2.97 15.19
CA ALA A 921 13.69 -2.16 14.54
C ALA A 921 12.30 -2.51 15.07
N ILE A 922 11.92 -3.79 15.09
CA ILE A 922 10.66 -4.29 15.67
C ILE A 922 10.52 -3.83 17.12
N SER A 923 11.58 -3.93 17.94
CA SER A 923 11.59 -3.46 19.33
C SER A 923 11.30 -1.95 19.45
N ILE A 924 11.87 -1.13 18.57
CA ILE A 924 11.61 0.32 18.50
C ILE A 924 10.19 0.62 17.99
N LEU A 925 9.69 -0.11 17.00
CA LEU A 925 8.31 0.04 16.51
C LEU A 925 7.29 -0.36 17.59
N ASN A 926 7.56 -1.42 18.36
CA ASN A 926 6.73 -1.80 19.51
C ASN A 926 6.71 -0.68 20.57
N LYS A 927 7.84 0.01 20.82
CA LYS A 927 7.89 1.20 21.70
C LYS A 927 7.09 2.38 21.14
N ALA A 928 7.11 2.59 19.83
CA ALA A 928 6.28 3.61 19.17
C ALA A 928 4.78 3.32 19.35
N ILE A 929 4.35 2.05 19.38
CA ILE A 929 2.99 1.66 19.78
C ILE A 929 2.77 1.82 21.29
N ALA A 930 3.66 1.31 22.14
CA ALA A 930 3.47 1.25 23.59
C ALA A 930 3.31 2.65 24.23
N THR A 931 3.98 3.65 23.66
CA THR A 931 3.84 5.09 24.00
C THR A 931 2.37 5.57 24.01
N LYS A 932 1.48 4.88 23.30
CA LYS A 932 0.06 5.22 23.11
C LYS A 932 -0.90 4.54 24.09
N ALA A 933 -0.56 3.33 24.54
CA ALA A 933 -1.47 2.46 25.29
C ALA A 933 -1.67 2.87 26.76
N ALA A 934 -0.79 3.71 27.30
CA ALA A 934 -0.83 4.13 28.70
C ALA A 934 -1.81 5.30 29.00
N PHE A 935 -2.34 6.00 27.98
CA PHE A 935 -3.00 7.30 28.17
C PHE A 935 -4.44 7.44 27.61
N TYR A 936 -4.95 6.50 26.81
CA TYR A 936 -6.29 6.61 26.21
C TYR A 936 -7.04 5.27 26.11
N GLU A 937 -8.33 5.27 26.48
CA GLU A 937 -9.24 4.12 26.29
C GLU A 937 -9.51 3.79 24.79
N ASP A 938 -9.82 2.52 24.53
CA ASP A 938 -9.56 1.79 23.28
C ASP A 938 -9.91 2.50 21.96
N ASP A 939 -11.09 3.13 21.83
CA ASP A 939 -11.57 3.67 20.55
C ASP A 939 -11.07 5.08 20.18
N LYS A 940 -10.42 5.79 21.10
CA LYS A 940 -9.69 7.04 20.77
C LYS A 940 -8.21 6.80 20.49
N CYS A 941 -7.69 5.65 20.91
CA CYS A 941 -6.27 5.34 21.00
C CYS A 941 -5.51 5.57 19.68
N VAL A 942 -6.07 5.22 18.50
CA VAL A 942 -5.40 5.41 17.19
C VAL A 942 -5.22 6.88 16.76
N LYS A 943 -5.93 7.84 17.37
CA LYS A 943 -6.21 9.14 16.74
C LYS A 943 -5.20 10.26 17.02
N LEU A 944 -4.37 10.16 18.07
CA LEU A 944 -3.66 11.35 18.62
C LEU A 944 -2.14 11.38 18.42
N CYS A 945 -1.42 10.26 18.52
CA CYS A 945 0.05 10.24 18.40
C CYS A 945 0.61 10.46 16.97
N VAL A 946 -0.15 11.09 16.07
CA VAL A 946 0.23 11.29 14.67
C VAL A 946 -0.27 12.61 14.04
N GLY A 947 -0.96 13.48 14.78
CA GLY A 947 -1.39 14.82 14.32
C GLY A 947 -2.60 14.83 13.36
N SER A 948 -3.24 16.00 13.24
CA SER A 948 -4.60 16.16 12.69
C SER A 948 -4.76 16.04 11.16
N SER A 949 -3.67 16.01 10.39
CA SER A 949 -3.71 15.90 8.92
C SER A 949 -3.84 14.44 8.44
N THR A 950 -5.07 13.91 8.54
CA THR A 950 -5.49 12.56 8.08
C THR A 950 -4.81 11.37 8.80
N ILE A 951 -5.56 10.78 9.73
CA ILE A 951 -5.19 9.66 10.62
C ILE A 951 -4.58 8.43 9.90
N SER A 952 -4.90 8.24 8.62
CA SER A 952 -4.46 7.09 7.83
C SER A 952 -2.98 7.12 7.45
N THR A 953 -2.48 8.27 6.96
CA THR A 953 -1.18 8.33 6.28
C THR A 953 0.00 7.85 7.15
N LYS A 954 -0.02 8.10 8.46
CA LYS A 954 1.09 7.70 9.36
C LYS A 954 0.89 6.34 10.04
N SER A 955 -0.34 5.89 10.24
CA SER A 955 -0.64 4.51 10.65
C SER A 955 -0.18 3.52 9.56
N LEU A 956 -0.38 3.90 8.30
CA LEU A 956 0.18 3.23 7.13
C LEU A 956 1.73 3.23 7.14
N THR A 957 2.39 4.34 7.49
CA THR A 957 3.86 4.37 7.63
C THR A 957 4.38 3.38 8.68
N LEU A 958 3.64 3.16 9.77
CA LEU A 958 3.99 2.20 10.81
C LEU A 958 3.75 0.75 10.35
N ALA A 959 2.62 0.47 9.69
CA ALA A 959 2.36 -0.83 9.08
C ALA A 959 3.47 -1.19 8.07
N ASN A 960 3.77 -0.28 7.14
CA ASN A 960 4.89 -0.42 6.19
C ASN A 960 6.24 -0.66 6.88
N ALA A 961 6.51 -0.05 8.04
CA ALA A 961 7.75 -0.28 8.78
C ALA A 961 7.79 -1.66 9.44
N TYR A 962 6.67 -2.18 9.94
CA TYR A 962 6.60 -3.58 10.39
C TYR A 962 6.75 -4.56 9.24
N THR A 963 6.15 -4.28 8.08
CA THR A 963 6.26 -5.12 6.89
C THR A 963 7.70 -5.23 6.40
N LEU A 964 8.41 -4.09 6.26
CA LEU A 964 9.83 -4.06 5.87
C LEU A 964 10.77 -4.67 6.92
N ALA A 965 10.29 -4.91 8.15
CA ALA A 965 11.05 -5.60 9.19
C ALA A 965 10.63 -7.07 9.33
N GLY A 966 10.00 -7.68 8.31
CA GLY A 966 9.51 -9.06 8.35
C GLY A 966 8.29 -9.33 9.26
N ALA A 967 7.91 -8.38 10.13
CA ALA A 967 6.83 -8.51 11.11
C ALA A 967 5.42 -8.33 10.51
N VAL A 968 5.11 -9.11 9.46
CA VAL A 968 3.86 -9.04 8.69
C VAL A 968 2.61 -9.16 9.59
N ASP A 969 2.58 -10.10 10.53
CA ASP A 969 1.44 -10.29 11.43
C ASP A 969 1.13 -9.03 12.26
N LYS A 970 2.16 -8.29 12.69
CA LYS A 970 1.98 -7.01 13.40
C LYS A 970 1.45 -5.93 12.47
N SER A 971 1.89 -5.92 11.21
CA SER A 971 1.40 -5.02 10.16
C SER A 971 -0.08 -5.28 9.83
N VAL A 972 -0.47 -6.55 9.70
CA VAL A 972 -1.85 -6.99 9.48
C VAL A 972 -2.75 -6.67 10.68
N ALA A 973 -2.30 -7.01 11.90
CA ALA A 973 -3.06 -6.71 13.13
C ALA A 973 -3.26 -5.19 13.31
N LEU A 974 -2.23 -4.39 13.05
CA LEU A 974 -2.31 -2.93 13.05
C LEU A 974 -3.30 -2.44 11.98
N SER A 975 -3.23 -2.96 10.76
CA SER A 975 -4.15 -2.63 9.65
C SER A 975 -5.61 -2.95 9.98
N MET A 976 -5.87 -4.11 10.57
CA MET A 976 -7.21 -4.50 11.04
C MET A 976 -7.74 -3.60 12.17
N SER A 977 -6.87 -2.88 12.90
CA SER A 977 -7.25 -1.91 13.93
C SER A 977 -7.57 -0.50 13.40
N MET A 978 -7.37 -0.20 12.10
CA MET A 978 -7.46 1.16 11.53
C MET A 978 -8.89 1.75 11.41
N GLY A 979 -9.88 1.20 12.13
CA GLY A 979 -11.22 1.76 12.24
C GLY A 979 -12.19 1.28 11.14
N ASN A 980 -12.41 2.10 10.11
CA ASN A 980 -13.42 1.77 9.08
C ASN A 980 -12.86 0.81 8.01
N ARG A 981 -13.76 0.16 7.26
CA ARG A 981 -13.37 -0.85 6.25
C ARG A 981 -12.46 -0.29 5.15
N ALA A 982 -12.61 0.97 4.75
CA ALA A 982 -11.75 1.58 3.73
C ALA A 982 -10.30 1.76 4.22
N GLU A 983 -10.10 2.13 5.48
CA GLU A 983 -8.76 2.25 6.07
C GLU A 983 -8.13 0.89 6.38
N ILE A 984 -8.91 -0.10 6.83
CA ILE A 984 -8.45 -1.50 6.94
C ILE A 984 -8.00 -2.01 5.57
N ASN A 985 -8.83 -1.83 4.54
CA ASN A 985 -8.52 -2.20 3.16
C ASN A 985 -7.25 -1.51 2.66
N ARG A 986 -7.05 -0.22 2.99
CA ARG A 986 -5.84 0.54 2.64
C ARG A 986 -4.58 0.05 3.37
N GLY A 987 -4.71 -0.36 4.64
CA GLY A 987 -3.63 -0.97 5.42
C GLY A 987 -3.19 -2.31 4.86
N ILE A 988 -4.13 -3.22 4.61
CA ILE A 988 -3.83 -4.54 4.01
C ILE A 988 -3.28 -4.39 2.59
N LYS A 989 -3.84 -3.48 1.78
CA LYS A 989 -3.32 -3.13 0.45
C LYS A 989 -1.85 -2.70 0.51
N LEU A 990 -1.49 -1.82 1.43
CA LEU A 990 -0.11 -1.37 1.59
C LEU A 990 0.80 -2.49 2.10
N THR A 991 0.33 -3.28 3.06
CA THR A 991 1.08 -4.42 3.63
C THR A 991 1.45 -5.41 2.52
N ALA A 992 0.47 -5.89 1.77
CA ALA A 992 0.69 -6.87 0.71
C ALA A 992 1.50 -6.29 -0.47
N ALA A 993 1.28 -5.03 -0.84
CA ALA A 993 2.08 -4.38 -1.89
C ALA A 993 3.54 -4.17 -1.48
N THR A 994 3.78 -3.78 -0.22
CA THR A 994 5.15 -3.65 0.31
C THR A 994 5.84 -5.01 0.29
N MET A 995 5.15 -6.09 0.71
CA MET A 995 5.69 -7.45 0.68
C MET A 995 6.04 -7.92 -0.73
N ALA A 996 5.21 -7.59 -1.72
CA ALA A 996 5.45 -7.95 -3.12
C ALA A 996 6.48 -7.07 -3.85
N GLU A 997 7.05 -6.09 -3.14
CA GLU A 997 8.10 -5.19 -3.62
C GLU A 997 9.36 -5.26 -2.70
N ILE A 998 9.47 -6.28 -1.84
CA ILE A 998 10.67 -6.53 -1.02
C ILE A 998 11.82 -6.96 -1.95
N ASP A 999 13.00 -6.42 -1.66
CA ASP A 999 14.25 -6.63 -2.38
C ASP A 999 15.39 -6.39 -1.40
N ASP A 1000 15.94 -7.48 -0.87
CA ASP A 1000 16.90 -7.43 0.24
C ASP A 1000 18.28 -6.93 -0.23
N PHE A 1001 18.54 -6.96 -1.54
CA PHE A 1001 19.79 -6.50 -2.18
C PHE A 1001 19.69 -5.11 -2.83
N SER A 1002 18.67 -4.31 -2.48
CA SER A 1002 18.50 -2.97 -3.06
C SER A 1002 19.69 -2.03 -2.78
N GLU A 1003 20.33 -1.54 -3.84
CA GLU A 1003 21.62 -0.82 -3.76
C GLU A 1003 21.55 0.62 -3.20
N MET A 1004 20.38 1.13 -2.79
CA MET A 1004 20.24 2.51 -2.34
C MET A 1004 19.60 2.71 -0.96
N PRO A 1005 20.05 3.74 -0.20
CA PRO A 1005 19.37 4.15 1.01
C PRO A 1005 17.96 4.66 0.71
N PHE A 1006 17.04 4.39 1.64
CA PHE A 1006 15.58 4.68 1.68
C PHE A 1006 15.11 6.12 1.28
N TRP A 1007 16.02 7.04 0.93
CA TRP A 1007 15.74 8.45 0.65
C TRP A 1007 16.00 8.88 -0.80
N SER A 1008 16.42 7.99 -1.70
CA SER A 1008 16.55 8.27 -3.13
C SER A 1008 15.28 7.90 -3.91
N PRO A 1009 14.82 8.71 -4.89
CA PRO A 1009 13.67 8.40 -5.72
C PRO A 1009 13.98 7.47 -6.91
N GLU A 1010 15.24 7.11 -7.12
CA GLU A 1010 15.72 6.22 -8.19
C GLU A 1010 16.28 4.94 -7.54
N LYS A 1011 15.76 3.77 -7.92
CA LYS A 1011 16.21 2.46 -7.43
C LYS A 1011 17.29 1.92 -8.40
N PRO A 1012 18.54 1.67 -7.97
CA PRO A 1012 19.43 0.76 -8.67
C PRO A 1012 19.01 -0.67 -8.28
N GLU A 1013 18.67 -1.44 -9.29
CA GLU A 1013 18.36 -2.85 -9.14
C GLU A 1013 19.67 -3.65 -9.21
N ASN A 1014 20.11 -4.24 -8.09
CA ASN A 1014 21.02 -5.37 -8.16
C ASN A 1014 20.21 -6.59 -8.62
N TRP A 1015 19.82 -6.59 -9.90
CA TRP A 1015 18.89 -7.56 -10.51
C TRP A 1015 19.36 -9.02 -10.45
N VAL A 1016 20.58 -9.25 -9.95
CA VAL A 1016 21.26 -10.54 -9.83
C VAL A 1016 20.74 -11.36 -8.66
N ALA A 1017 20.21 -10.74 -7.59
CA ALA A 1017 19.58 -11.43 -6.45
C ALA A 1017 18.52 -10.53 -5.77
N GLN A 1018 17.60 -11.12 -5.00
CA GLN A 1018 16.47 -10.39 -4.38
C GLN A 1018 16.08 -10.85 -2.97
N VAL A 1019 16.52 -12.05 -2.54
CA VAL A 1019 16.05 -12.71 -1.32
C VAL A 1019 17.26 -13.13 -0.48
N ASP A 1020 17.20 -12.73 0.79
CA ASP A 1020 18.12 -13.02 1.88
C ASP A 1020 17.24 -13.38 3.10
N THR A 1021 17.03 -14.68 3.34
CA THR A 1021 16.00 -15.14 4.29
C THR A 1021 16.41 -14.96 5.76
N ASP A 1022 17.70 -15.06 6.09
CA ASP A 1022 18.21 -14.89 7.47
C ASP A 1022 18.72 -13.46 7.77
N GLY A 1023 19.10 -12.70 6.73
CA GLY A 1023 19.56 -11.32 6.80
C GLY A 1023 21.08 -11.16 6.95
N ASP A 1024 21.90 -12.18 6.68
CA ASP A 1024 23.36 -12.11 6.82
C ASP A 1024 24.05 -11.29 5.69
N GLY A 1025 23.35 -11.06 4.58
CA GLY A 1025 23.83 -10.34 3.40
C GLY A 1025 24.31 -11.23 2.25
N LEU A 1026 24.08 -12.55 2.30
CA LEU A 1026 24.30 -13.50 1.22
C LEU A 1026 22.95 -13.91 0.59
N PRO A 1027 22.86 -14.04 -0.75
CA PRO A 1027 21.60 -14.42 -1.39
C PRO A 1027 21.31 -15.92 -1.31
N ASP A 1028 20.08 -16.26 -0.91
CA ASP A 1028 19.52 -17.63 -1.00
C ASP A 1028 19.67 -18.19 -2.43
N PHE A 1029 19.44 -17.35 -3.45
CA PHE A 1029 19.56 -17.71 -4.86
C PHE A 1029 19.72 -16.47 -5.76
N PHE A 1030 20.32 -16.69 -6.92
CA PHE A 1030 20.44 -15.72 -8.00
C PHE A 1030 19.22 -15.72 -8.93
N SER A 1031 19.00 -14.59 -9.60
CA SER A 1031 18.02 -14.41 -10.67
C SER A 1031 18.20 -15.47 -11.77
N PRO A 1032 17.13 -16.08 -12.31
CA PRO A 1032 17.20 -17.18 -13.27
C PRO A 1032 17.75 -16.75 -14.65
N LEU A 1033 17.97 -15.44 -14.83
CA LEU A 1033 18.48 -14.82 -16.05
C LEU A 1033 19.87 -14.19 -15.85
N ALA A 1034 20.46 -14.27 -14.64
CA ALA A 1034 21.81 -13.80 -14.38
C ALA A 1034 22.85 -14.74 -15.02
N SER A 1035 23.78 -14.18 -15.80
CA SER A 1035 24.92 -14.94 -16.32
C SER A 1035 25.99 -15.14 -15.22
N PRO A 1036 26.90 -16.12 -15.38
CA PRO A 1036 28.06 -16.25 -14.51
C PRO A 1036 28.92 -14.97 -14.46
N GLU A 1037 28.96 -14.21 -15.55
CA GLU A 1037 29.61 -12.91 -15.64
C GLU A 1037 28.90 -11.83 -14.81
N ASP A 1038 27.56 -11.80 -14.78
CA ASP A 1038 26.77 -10.87 -13.96
C ASP A 1038 26.95 -11.16 -12.46
N ILE A 1039 26.94 -12.43 -12.08
CA ILE A 1039 27.18 -12.88 -10.69
C ILE A 1039 28.61 -12.51 -10.26
N ALA A 1040 29.60 -12.71 -11.12
CA ALA A 1040 30.97 -12.29 -10.84
C ALA A 1040 31.13 -10.76 -10.75
N ALA A 1041 30.31 -9.99 -11.48
CA ALA A 1041 30.32 -8.53 -11.47
C ALA A 1041 29.61 -7.91 -10.26
N SER A 1042 28.56 -8.55 -9.73
CA SER A 1042 27.87 -8.11 -8.51
C SER A 1042 28.72 -8.32 -7.25
N GLY A 1043 29.62 -9.32 -7.27
CA GLY A 1043 30.46 -9.69 -6.13
C GLY A 1043 29.72 -10.43 -5.03
N LEU A 1044 28.45 -10.81 -5.26
CA LEU A 1044 27.67 -11.66 -4.36
C LEU A 1044 28.11 -13.12 -4.46
N THR A 1045 27.97 -13.85 -3.35
CA THR A 1045 28.24 -15.30 -3.28
C THR A 1045 27.03 -15.99 -2.70
N LEU A 1046 26.58 -17.08 -3.34
CA LEU A 1046 25.45 -17.88 -2.88
C LEU A 1046 25.63 -18.30 -1.42
N ASP A 1047 24.57 -18.14 -0.64
CA ASP A 1047 24.52 -18.54 0.75
C ASP A 1047 24.55 -20.09 0.90
N PRO A 1048 25.38 -20.67 1.78
CA PRO A 1048 25.36 -22.10 2.09
C PRO A 1048 24.31 -22.56 3.13
N ASP A 1049 23.60 -21.66 3.83
CA ASP A 1049 22.85 -21.95 5.07
C ASP A 1049 21.62 -21.02 5.23
N SER A 1050 20.60 -21.16 4.36
CA SER A 1050 19.56 -20.13 4.11
C SER A 1050 18.49 -19.86 5.17
N ASP A 1051 18.65 -20.41 6.37
CA ASP A 1051 17.94 -19.96 7.58
C ASP A 1051 18.85 -19.67 8.78
N GLY A 1052 20.17 -19.77 8.60
CA GLY A 1052 21.18 -19.44 9.60
C GLY A 1052 21.23 -20.37 10.81
N ASP A 1053 20.65 -21.58 10.74
CA ASP A 1053 20.63 -22.52 11.87
C ASP A 1053 21.94 -23.30 12.09
N GLY A 1054 22.82 -23.31 11.07
CA GLY A 1054 24.11 -23.97 11.08
C GLY A 1054 24.15 -25.33 10.37
N ILE A 1055 23.07 -25.73 9.67
CA ILE A 1055 22.97 -26.96 8.88
C ILE A 1055 22.95 -26.60 7.38
N PRO A 1056 24.04 -26.83 6.62
CA PRO A 1056 24.11 -26.41 5.23
C PRO A 1056 23.04 -27.03 4.32
N ASP A 1057 22.49 -26.25 3.37
CA ASP A 1057 21.40 -26.62 2.44
C ASP A 1057 21.67 -27.88 1.59
N THR A 1058 22.93 -28.27 1.48
CA THR A 1058 23.38 -29.51 0.82
C THR A 1058 22.99 -30.78 1.58
N THR A 1059 22.68 -30.62 2.87
CA THR A 1059 22.30 -31.69 3.80
C THR A 1059 21.03 -31.41 4.58
N ASP A 1060 20.62 -30.14 4.71
CA ASP A 1060 19.41 -29.83 5.44
C ASP A 1060 18.13 -30.19 4.69
N THR A 1061 17.18 -30.71 5.46
CA THR A 1061 15.86 -31.14 5.02
C THR A 1061 14.80 -30.05 5.10
N ARG A 1062 15.05 -28.92 5.75
CA ARG A 1062 14.11 -27.80 5.92
C ARG A 1062 14.81 -26.42 5.75
N PRO A 1063 15.53 -26.15 4.64
CA PRO A 1063 16.54 -25.09 4.50
C PRO A 1063 15.98 -23.65 4.36
N LEU A 1064 14.85 -23.37 5.01
CA LEU A 1064 14.18 -22.08 5.16
C LEU A 1064 13.43 -22.04 6.53
N TYR A 1065 13.77 -22.92 7.47
CA TYR A 1065 13.12 -23.12 8.77
C TYR A 1065 14.14 -23.59 9.83
N ALA A 1066 14.76 -22.62 10.51
CA ALA A 1066 15.70 -22.86 11.61
C ALA A 1066 15.10 -23.68 12.78
N ASP A 1067 15.88 -24.64 13.29
CA ASP A 1067 15.47 -25.66 14.29
C ASP A 1067 15.45 -25.28 15.79
#